data_AF-A0A164XUU3-F1
#
_entry.id   AF-A0A164XUU3-F1
#
_cell.length_a   1.000
_cell.length_b   1.000
_cell.length_c   1.000
_cell.angle_alpha   90.00
_cell.angle_beta   90.00
_cell.angle_gamma   90.00
#
_symmetry.space_group_name_H-M   'P 1'
#
loop_
_entity.id
_entity.type
_entity.pdbx_description
1 polymer ?
#
loop_
_entity_poly.entity_id
_entity_poly.type
_entity_poly.pdbx_seq_one_letter_code
_entity_poly.pdbx_strand_id
1 'polypeptide(L)'
;MDQESSTTAYSPPPPPPGGCQVRCAGCHNILSVGQGVTEFVCPNCRLPQMLPPELLPLPSAPAHGIDPTKIQLPCAHCKAILNVPHGLTRFNCPQCNFVLSVDLSKISRPPPWQHQQFTPPPPLPPPPPEEVNEVAMEVEREEDSGGVVGETFTDYRPPKLSIGPPHPDPVVETASLSAVQPPEPTYDLRIKDDLESSKVLSCLQIETIVYASQRHLQHLPDGTRAGFFVGDGAGVGKGRTIAGLILENWQHERRKTLWISVGSDLKFDARRDLDDVGAMFIEVHALNKLSYSKLDSKSVGVREGVVFLTYSSLIASSEKGRSRMQQLVQWCGPEYDGLIVFDECHKAKNLVPEAGSQPTRTGEAVLEIQAKLPDARVIYCSATGASEPRNMGYMIRLGLWGTGTSFLDFRDFLGSLERGGVGALELVAMDMKARGMYLCRTLSYKGAEFDVIEVPLEDNMMDMYKRAAQFWTKLRMELLSASAILTSEKPNSSQLWRLYWANHQRFFRHMCMSAKVPAVVRICSEALAKDKCIVIGLQSTGEARTEEAVTKYGADLDDFISGPRELLLKFVDENYPLPEKPESLSGDDGVKELQRKRHSATPGVSYRGRVRKAARLQDESDVESDLESESDSDPDCVESDDEFQICDICNSETERKKLLQCSCCKQLMHPACLVPPVVGAVPADWSCHSCKEKTEEYLQNRRVYLAQLLEWYEKAEERKSQILDAVRSLDLPNNPLDDIIDQLGGPDKVAEITGRRRMLVRSSDGKGVTYQARNTLLFSNLGGERRFASIVAKRLESLGALTQGDRRAGPSLSAYNYDSAYGKRALVKLYKGLLEQESLPVVPPGCSTEKPDTIQDFIEKGKAALVSVGIIRDGIVKESVVGDKEPVKLSGRIVDSDMHDVGRFLNRLLGVPPDVQNLLFELFVSILDLLVQNARLEGHFDSGIADMRANTIELKGTPKNVHMDHLSGASTVLFTFTLDRGFTWEAASVLLDEKRKDLSASSSNGFYESKREWLGRRHYLLAYEGANSSIDVQCMHGPNCKLGDYCTTGRRLQEVNVLGGLILPVWGIIEKAITKQARESHRRLRIVRVETTTDNKRIVGLLIPNAVVNSILKDNIKYKLLNNINLSSDLAWVQDIDD
;
A
#
# COMPACT_ATOMS: atom_id res chain seq x y z
N MET A 1 -4.03 -23.10 85.09
CA MET A 1 -4.41 -22.49 86.37
C MET A 1 -4.46 -21.00 86.08
N ASP A 2 -5.61 -20.33 86.03
CA ASP A 2 -6.84 -20.52 86.80
C ASP A 2 -8.00 -19.76 86.11
N GLN A 3 -9.25 -20.23 86.27
CA GLN A 3 -10.35 -19.57 87.03
C GLN A 3 -10.70 -18.16 86.52
N GLU A 4 -11.96 -17.79 86.28
CA GLU A 4 -13.17 -17.93 87.12
C GLU A 4 -14.39 -17.64 86.19
N SER A 5 -15.53 -18.35 86.30
CA SER A 5 -16.81 -17.89 86.90
C SER A 5 -17.44 -16.63 86.25
N SER A 6 -18.74 -16.44 86.00
CA SER A 6 -20.00 -17.17 86.21
C SER A 6 -21.14 -16.37 85.52
N THR A 7 -22.37 -16.93 85.55
CA THR A 7 -23.71 -16.30 85.38
C THR A 7 -24.42 -16.30 84.01
N THR A 8 -25.71 -16.62 84.11
CA THR A 8 -26.74 -16.90 83.09
C THR A 8 -27.67 -15.70 82.83
N ALA A 9 -28.15 -15.57 81.59
CA ALA A 9 -29.52 -15.21 81.14
C ALA A 9 -29.56 -14.19 79.98
N TYR A 10 -30.68 -14.22 79.24
CA TYR A 10 -31.19 -13.30 78.21
C TYR A 10 -30.91 -13.60 76.73
N SER A 11 -32.02 -13.63 75.98
CA SER A 11 -32.14 -13.83 74.54
C SER A 11 -31.39 -12.76 73.72
N PRO A 12 -30.86 -13.08 72.52
CA PRO A 12 -30.23 -12.09 71.67
C PRO A 12 -31.26 -11.12 71.06
N PRO A 13 -30.87 -9.85 70.82
CA PRO A 13 -31.75 -8.80 70.33
C PRO A 13 -32.18 -9.09 68.87
N PRO A 14 -33.29 -8.48 68.40
CA PRO A 14 -33.58 -8.50 66.96
C PRO A 14 -32.39 -7.90 66.20
N PRO A 15 -32.06 -8.43 65.00
CA PRO A 15 -30.97 -7.88 64.21
C PRO A 15 -31.24 -6.41 63.91
N PRO A 16 -30.21 -5.55 63.95
CA PRO A 16 -30.36 -4.15 63.63
C PRO A 16 -30.93 -4.02 62.21
N PRO A 17 -31.92 -3.15 61.98
CA PRO A 17 -32.51 -2.99 60.66
C PRO A 17 -31.43 -2.40 59.73
N GLY A 18 -30.93 -3.21 58.80
CA GLY A 18 -30.02 -2.74 57.74
C GLY A 18 -28.91 -3.70 57.28
N GLY A 19 -28.66 -4.84 57.93
CA GLY A 19 -27.63 -5.80 57.48
C GLY A 19 -28.13 -6.84 56.47
N CYS A 20 -27.27 -7.32 55.58
CA CYS A 20 -27.57 -8.43 54.65
C CYS A 20 -26.93 -9.75 55.14
N GLN A 21 -27.63 -10.87 54.94
CA GLN A 21 -27.10 -12.19 55.28
C GLN A 21 -26.42 -12.82 54.07
N VAL A 22 -25.17 -13.26 54.24
CA VAL A 22 -24.36 -13.89 53.19
C VAL A 22 -23.77 -15.20 53.69
N ARG A 23 -23.73 -16.20 52.82
CA ARG A 23 -23.14 -17.50 53.13
C ARG A 23 -21.65 -17.48 52.79
N CYS A 24 -20.80 -17.81 53.76
CA CYS A 24 -19.37 -17.90 53.54
C CYS A 24 -19.03 -19.00 52.50
N ALA A 25 -18.28 -18.66 51.46
CA ALA A 25 -17.77 -19.57 50.44
C ALA A 25 -16.83 -20.65 51.02
N GLY A 26 -16.05 -20.31 52.05
CA GLY A 26 -15.15 -21.25 52.72
C GLY A 26 -15.85 -22.23 53.68
N CYS A 27 -16.46 -21.74 54.76
CA CYS A 27 -17.05 -22.59 55.81
C CYS A 27 -18.57 -22.77 55.75
N HIS A 28 -19.25 -22.20 54.75
CA HIS A 28 -20.70 -22.28 54.52
C HIS A 28 -21.63 -21.79 55.64
N ASN A 29 -21.08 -21.22 56.72
CA ASN A 29 -21.85 -20.52 57.73
C ASN A 29 -22.45 -19.23 57.18
N ILE A 30 -23.67 -18.92 57.62
CA ILE A 30 -24.37 -17.68 57.29
C ILE A 30 -23.88 -16.58 58.23
N LEU A 31 -23.42 -15.48 57.66
CA LEU A 31 -22.88 -14.31 58.36
C LEU A 31 -23.79 -13.12 58.10
N SER A 32 -23.98 -12.25 59.08
CA SER A 32 -24.61 -10.94 58.88
C SER A 32 -23.52 -9.91 58.60
N VAL A 33 -23.57 -9.27 57.43
CA VAL A 33 -22.63 -8.23 57.01
C VAL A 33 -23.35 -6.88 57.04
N GLY A 34 -22.66 -5.86 57.57
CA GLY A 34 -23.21 -4.50 57.70
C GLY A 34 -23.46 -3.84 56.35
N GLN A 35 -24.47 -2.97 56.27
CA GLN A 35 -24.81 -2.21 55.07
C GLN A 35 -23.61 -1.35 54.61
N GLY A 36 -23.28 -1.38 53.31
CA GLY A 36 -22.19 -0.57 52.74
C GLY A 36 -20.80 -1.22 52.73
N VAL A 37 -20.64 -2.41 53.30
CA VAL A 37 -19.39 -3.18 53.23
C VAL A 37 -19.33 -3.92 51.90
N THR A 38 -18.25 -3.83 51.12
CA THR A 38 -18.08 -4.54 49.84
C THR A 38 -17.22 -5.80 49.97
N GLU A 39 -16.31 -5.79 50.95
CA GLU A 39 -15.39 -6.87 51.29
C GLU A 39 -15.47 -7.20 52.78
N PHE A 40 -15.56 -8.49 53.13
CA PHE A 40 -15.61 -8.95 54.51
C PHE A 40 -14.80 -10.23 54.68
N VAL A 41 -14.21 -10.40 55.86
CA VAL A 41 -13.44 -11.61 56.20
C VAL A 41 -14.30 -12.49 57.08
N CYS A 42 -14.44 -13.76 56.73
CA CYS A 42 -15.18 -14.71 57.57
C CYS A 42 -14.46 -14.87 58.93
N PRO A 43 -15.11 -14.61 60.07
CA PRO A 43 -14.47 -14.74 61.38
C PRO A 43 -14.11 -16.19 61.72
N ASN A 44 -14.80 -17.19 61.13
CA ASN A 44 -14.53 -18.61 61.37
C ASN A 44 -13.36 -19.16 60.55
N CYS A 45 -13.29 -18.90 59.24
CA CYS A 45 -12.26 -19.49 58.37
C CYS A 45 -11.22 -18.50 57.86
N ARG A 46 -11.32 -17.22 58.27
CA ARG A 46 -10.45 -16.09 57.88
C ARG A 46 -10.31 -15.86 56.37
N LEU A 47 -11.21 -16.42 55.56
CA LEU A 47 -11.21 -16.24 54.12
C LEU A 47 -11.81 -14.86 53.77
N PRO A 48 -11.04 -13.94 53.16
CA PRO A 48 -11.56 -12.67 52.63
C PRO A 48 -12.47 -12.94 51.43
N GLN A 49 -13.65 -12.31 51.43
CA GLN A 49 -14.70 -12.54 50.45
C GLN A 49 -15.41 -11.21 50.13
N MET A 50 -15.82 -11.05 48.88
CA MET A 50 -16.67 -9.95 48.47
C MET A 50 -18.15 -10.31 48.63
N LEU A 51 -18.99 -9.29 48.84
CA LEU A 51 -20.43 -9.45 48.77
C LEU A 51 -20.87 -9.83 47.35
N PRO A 52 -21.80 -10.78 47.17
CA PRO A 52 -22.32 -11.13 45.86
C PRO A 52 -22.85 -9.89 45.11
N PRO A 53 -22.72 -9.83 43.77
CA PRO A 53 -23.10 -8.66 42.97
C PRO A 53 -24.54 -8.19 43.21
N GLU A 54 -25.45 -9.12 43.53
CA GLU A 54 -26.86 -8.81 43.78
C GLU A 54 -27.10 -8.07 45.11
N LEU A 55 -26.13 -8.11 46.03
CA LEU A 55 -26.19 -7.53 47.37
C LEU A 55 -25.18 -6.40 47.59
N LEU A 56 -24.37 -6.05 46.58
CA LEU A 56 -23.53 -4.87 46.62
C LEU A 56 -24.39 -3.60 46.64
N PRO A 57 -24.05 -2.58 47.45
CA PRO A 57 -24.68 -1.27 47.32
C PRO A 57 -24.48 -0.77 45.89
N LEU A 58 -25.58 -0.46 45.19
CA LEU A 58 -25.49 0.23 43.90
C LEU A 58 -24.64 1.48 44.10
N PRO A 59 -23.57 1.69 43.29
CA PRO A 59 -22.79 2.90 43.40
C PRO A 59 -23.74 4.08 43.27
N SER A 60 -23.65 5.01 44.23
CA SER A 60 -24.16 6.36 44.04
C SER A 60 -23.70 6.80 42.66
N ALA A 61 -24.64 7.04 41.75
CA ALA A 61 -24.33 7.34 40.37
C ALA A 61 -23.23 8.42 40.34
N PRO A 62 -22.07 8.16 39.73
CA PRO A 62 -21.21 9.26 39.33
C PRO A 62 -22.07 10.15 38.43
N ALA A 63 -22.04 11.45 38.69
CA ALA A 63 -22.74 12.45 37.90
C ALA A 63 -22.59 12.10 36.42
N HIS A 64 -23.70 11.73 35.78
CA HIS A 64 -23.71 11.48 34.34
C HIS A 64 -23.17 12.71 33.63
N GLY A 65 -22.37 12.44 32.60
CA GLY A 65 -21.60 13.40 31.84
C GLY A 65 -22.34 14.70 31.54
N ILE A 66 -21.56 15.77 31.57
CA ILE A 66 -21.95 17.11 31.16
C ILE A 66 -22.40 17.02 29.69
N ASP A 67 -23.69 17.22 29.44
CA ASP A 67 -24.24 17.35 28.09
C ASP A 67 -24.26 18.85 27.74
N PRO A 68 -23.35 19.34 26.88
CA PRO A 68 -23.24 20.75 26.52
C PRO A 68 -24.44 21.26 25.69
N THR A 69 -25.40 20.39 25.36
CA THR A 69 -26.61 20.75 24.59
C THR A 69 -27.83 21.09 25.47
N LYS A 70 -27.69 21.18 26.80
CA LYS A 70 -28.79 21.44 27.75
C LYS A 70 -28.50 22.64 28.67
N ILE A 71 -29.53 23.38 29.08
CA ILE A 71 -29.41 24.52 30.00
C ILE A 71 -29.22 24.01 31.43
N GLN A 72 -28.18 24.47 32.12
CA GLN A 72 -27.96 24.12 33.52
C GLN A 72 -28.55 25.17 34.45
N LEU A 73 -29.43 24.74 35.35
CA LEU A 73 -30.00 25.60 36.39
C LEU A 73 -29.87 24.91 37.76
N PRO A 74 -29.34 25.59 38.79
CA PRO A 74 -29.40 25.09 40.14
C PRO A 74 -30.84 25.15 40.66
N CYS A 75 -31.30 24.09 41.29
CA CYS A 75 -32.58 24.11 41.98
C CYS A 75 -32.53 25.16 43.12
N ALA A 76 -33.47 26.09 43.13
CA ALA A 76 -33.54 27.11 44.18
C ALA A 76 -33.72 26.49 45.59
N HIS A 77 -34.32 25.30 45.68
CA HIS A 77 -34.62 24.63 46.94
C HIS A 77 -33.53 23.66 47.41
N CYS A 78 -33.15 22.66 46.61
CA CYS A 78 -32.15 21.65 47.02
C CYS A 78 -30.73 21.92 46.51
N LYS A 79 -30.51 23.00 45.76
CA LYS A 79 -29.21 23.39 45.16
C LYS A 79 -28.60 22.39 44.17
N ALA A 80 -29.27 21.27 43.87
CA ALA A 80 -28.85 20.35 42.83
C ALA A 80 -28.80 21.05 41.46
N ILE A 81 -27.72 20.85 40.70
CA ILE A 81 -27.57 21.36 39.34
C ILE A 81 -28.37 20.45 38.40
N LEU A 82 -29.32 21.02 37.66
CA LEU A 82 -30.25 20.28 36.81
C LEU A 82 -29.99 20.60 35.34
N ASN A 83 -29.92 19.56 34.51
CA ASN A 83 -29.89 19.67 33.06
C ASN A 83 -31.32 19.83 32.54
N VAL A 84 -31.72 21.07 32.27
CA VAL A 84 -33.06 21.42 31.77
C VAL A 84 -33.04 21.48 30.25
N PRO A 85 -33.92 20.73 29.54
CA PRO A 85 -34.06 20.83 28.09
C PRO A 85 -34.41 22.26 27.62
N HIS A 86 -33.86 22.67 26.48
CA HIS A 86 -34.21 23.96 25.86
C HIS A 86 -35.71 24.00 25.50
N GLY A 87 -36.38 25.13 25.77
CA GLY A 87 -37.77 25.39 25.37
C GLY A 87 -38.85 25.12 26.43
N LEU A 88 -38.50 24.64 27.62
CA LEU A 88 -39.44 24.47 28.73
C LEU A 88 -39.51 25.74 29.59
N THR A 89 -40.72 26.25 29.87
CA THR A 89 -40.92 27.43 30.74
C THR A 89 -40.99 27.08 32.23
N ARG A 90 -41.31 25.82 32.54
CA ARG A 90 -41.35 25.28 33.91
C ARG A 90 -40.76 23.87 33.94
N PHE A 91 -39.91 23.60 34.92
CA PHE A 91 -39.26 22.31 35.12
C PHE A 91 -39.28 21.91 36.60
N ASN A 92 -39.76 20.71 36.92
CA ASN A 92 -39.78 20.23 38.29
C ASN A 92 -38.45 19.56 38.64
N CYS A 93 -37.85 19.97 39.75
CA CYS A 93 -36.63 19.32 40.23
C CYS A 93 -36.93 17.84 40.56
N PRO A 94 -36.24 16.86 39.95
CA PRO A 94 -36.48 15.45 40.22
C PRO A 94 -36.10 15.03 41.65
N GLN A 95 -35.29 15.82 42.36
CA GLN A 95 -34.85 15.51 43.72
C GLN A 95 -35.77 16.06 44.82
N CYS A 96 -36.42 17.21 44.61
CA CYS A 96 -37.26 17.84 45.64
C CYS A 96 -38.64 18.29 45.14
N ASN A 97 -38.94 18.00 43.87
CA ASN A 97 -40.18 18.33 43.16
C ASN A 97 -40.54 19.83 43.13
N PHE A 98 -39.59 20.72 43.45
CA PHE A 98 -39.76 22.16 43.38
C PHE A 98 -39.83 22.64 41.92
N VAL A 99 -40.83 23.46 41.59
CA VAL A 99 -41.06 23.98 40.23
C VAL A 99 -40.11 25.15 39.95
N LEU A 100 -39.23 24.98 38.96
CA LEU A 100 -38.30 26.01 38.50
C LEU A 100 -38.90 26.75 37.30
N SER A 101 -38.92 28.08 37.35
CA SER A 101 -39.21 28.93 36.20
C SER A 101 -37.93 29.15 35.38
N VAL A 102 -37.92 28.75 34.12
CA VAL A 102 -36.79 28.93 33.20
C VAL A 102 -37.04 30.20 32.40
N ASP A 103 -36.47 31.32 32.86
CA ASP A 103 -36.65 32.64 32.23
C ASP A 103 -35.46 32.96 31.33
N LEU A 104 -35.64 32.74 30.02
CA LEU A 104 -34.60 32.92 29.00
C LEU A 104 -34.19 34.40 28.81
N SER A 105 -34.93 35.37 29.38
CA SER A 105 -34.66 36.80 29.23
C SER A 105 -33.50 37.34 30.10
N LYS A 106 -32.99 36.53 31.06
CA LYS A 106 -31.93 36.95 32.01
C LYS A 106 -30.51 36.53 31.62
N ILE A 107 -30.32 35.84 30.49
CA ILE A 107 -29.00 35.34 30.03
C ILE A 107 -28.42 36.21 28.88
N SER A 108 -29.12 37.26 28.44
CA SER A 108 -28.62 38.16 27.39
C SER A 108 -28.80 39.63 27.76
N ARG A 109 -27.76 40.25 28.35
CA ARG A 109 -27.44 41.69 28.27
C ARG A 109 -26.08 41.99 28.93
N PRO A 110 -25.18 42.76 28.30
CA PRO A 110 -23.99 43.32 28.97
C PRO A 110 -24.40 44.47 29.91
N PRO A 111 -23.63 44.76 30.98
CA PRO A 111 -23.99 45.83 31.92
C PRO A 111 -23.72 47.23 31.31
N PRO A 112 -24.57 48.24 31.60
CA PRO A 112 -24.35 49.61 31.16
C PRO A 112 -23.41 50.39 32.10
N TRP A 113 -22.62 51.26 31.49
CA TRP A 113 -21.71 52.23 32.11
C TRP A 113 -22.45 53.19 33.06
N GLN A 114 -21.92 53.39 34.27
CA GLN A 114 -22.24 54.55 35.10
C GLN A 114 -20.95 55.15 35.69
N HIS A 115 -20.79 56.46 35.48
CA HIS A 115 -19.72 57.31 35.99
C HIS A 115 -19.73 57.38 37.53
N GLN A 116 -18.57 57.17 38.16
CA GLN A 116 -18.24 57.76 39.45
C GLN A 116 -16.74 58.10 39.53
N GLN A 117 -16.45 59.16 40.29
CA GLN A 117 -15.28 60.04 40.22
C GLN A 117 -13.95 59.45 40.74
N PHE A 118 -12.87 60.09 40.29
CA PHE A 118 -11.45 59.90 40.61
C PHE A 118 -11.07 59.88 42.10
N THR A 119 -10.21 58.93 42.49
CA THR A 119 -9.00 59.13 43.35
C THR A 119 -7.98 58.00 43.10
N PRO A 120 -6.64 58.24 43.11
CA PRO A 120 -5.65 57.24 42.75
C PRO A 120 -5.14 56.42 43.96
N PRO A 121 -4.96 55.08 43.83
CA PRO A 121 -4.16 54.28 44.75
C PRO A 121 -2.88 53.70 44.07
N PRO A 122 -1.92 53.15 44.87
CA PRO A 122 -0.47 53.17 44.64
C PRO A 122 0.03 52.10 43.64
N PRO A 123 1.33 52.09 43.25
CA PRO A 123 1.83 51.17 42.21
C PRO A 123 1.66 49.69 42.61
N LEU A 124 1.17 48.89 41.67
CA LEU A 124 0.96 47.44 41.81
C LEU A 124 2.29 46.66 41.81
N PRO A 125 2.38 45.56 42.59
CA PRO A 125 3.50 44.61 42.54
C PRO A 125 3.48 43.76 41.25
N PRO A 126 4.61 43.11 40.88
CA PRO A 126 4.71 42.34 39.64
C PRO A 126 3.74 41.13 39.62
N PRO A 127 3.30 40.68 38.43
CA PRO A 127 2.33 39.60 38.30
C PRO A 127 2.94 38.24 38.75
N PRO A 128 2.15 37.38 39.43
CA PRO A 128 2.54 36.00 39.70
C PRO A 128 2.51 35.15 38.41
N PRO A 129 3.26 34.04 38.37
CA PRO A 129 3.38 33.17 37.21
C PRO A 129 2.06 32.46 36.87
N GLU A 130 1.85 32.24 35.57
CA GLU A 130 0.69 31.60 34.95
C GLU A 130 0.31 30.27 35.64
N GLU A 131 -0.94 30.17 36.11
CA GLU A 131 -1.53 28.91 36.56
C GLU A 131 -1.76 28.01 35.34
N VAL A 132 -0.95 26.96 35.27
CA VAL A 132 -1.11 25.82 34.36
C VAL A 132 -2.41 25.11 34.72
N ASN A 133 -3.20 24.82 33.69
CA ASN A 133 -4.50 24.17 33.76
C ASN A 133 -4.40 22.79 34.46
N GLU A 134 -4.71 22.71 35.75
CA GLU A 134 -4.52 21.52 36.62
C GLU A 134 -5.37 20.29 36.22
N VAL A 135 -6.26 20.41 35.23
CA VAL A 135 -7.10 19.30 34.73
C VAL A 135 -6.32 18.34 33.81
N ALA A 136 -5.13 18.72 33.33
CA ALA A 136 -4.28 17.85 32.50
C ALA A 136 -3.46 16.82 33.30
N MET A 137 -3.34 16.97 34.62
CA MET A 137 -2.45 16.13 35.45
C MET A 137 -3.12 14.95 36.17
N GLU A 138 -4.46 14.85 36.14
CA GLU A 138 -5.17 13.75 36.82
C GLU A 138 -5.47 12.54 35.91
N VAL A 139 -5.26 12.65 34.59
CA VAL A 139 -5.46 11.52 33.64
C VAL A 139 -4.16 10.72 33.38
N GLU A 140 -3.00 11.19 33.82
CA GLU A 140 -1.71 10.47 33.71
C GLU A 140 -1.45 9.47 34.85
N ARG A 141 -2.41 9.26 35.77
CA ARG A 141 -2.18 8.47 37.00
C ARG A 141 -2.85 7.09 37.06
N GLU A 142 -3.44 6.59 35.97
CA GLU A 142 -4.00 5.22 35.89
C GLU A 142 -3.21 4.27 34.96
N GLU A 143 -1.90 4.46 34.77
CA GLU A 143 -1.03 3.58 33.96
C GLU A 143 -0.21 2.54 34.75
N ASP A 144 -0.68 2.06 35.91
CA ASP A 144 0.00 0.98 36.64
C ASP A 144 -0.90 -0.26 36.80
N SER A 145 -1.08 -1.00 35.71
CA SER A 145 -1.38 -2.45 35.76
C SER A 145 -1.22 -3.11 34.39
N GLY A 146 -0.01 -3.60 34.13
CA GLY A 146 0.33 -4.69 33.20
C GLY A 146 -0.56 -4.92 31.98
N GLY A 147 -0.22 -4.27 30.85
CA GLY A 147 -0.79 -4.50 29.52
C GLY A 147 0.21 -4.14 28.40
N VAL A 148 0.10 -4.80 27.25
CA VAL A 148 1.12 -4.98 26.21
C VAL A 148 1.09 -3.90 25.11
N VAL A 149 2.27 -3.55 24.56
CA VAL A 149 2.56 -2.66 23.39
C VAL A 149 2.27 -1.17 23.61
N GLY A 150 3.35 -0.38 23.66
CA GLY A 150 3.34 1.06 23.93
C GLY A 150 2.40 1.84 23.01
N GLU A 151 1.73 2.83 23.60
CA GLU A 151 0.79 3.72 22.93
C GLU A 151 1.45 4.32 21.68
N THR A 152 0.98 3.88 20.51
CA THR A 152 1.55 4.28 19.22
C THR A 152 1.03 5.66 18.80
N PHE A 153 -0.02 6.16 19.45
CA PHE A 153 -0.72 7.39 19.11
C PHE A 153 -1.09 8.18 20.36
N THR A 154 -1.06 9.51 20.22
CA THR A 154 -1.35 10.49 21.28
C THR A 154 -2.55 11.32 20.84
N ASP A 155 -3.47 11.63 21.76
CA ASP A 155 -4.57 12.55 21.50
C ASP A 155 -4.03 13.92 21.05
N TYR A 156 -4.65 14.47 20.01
CA TYR A 156 -4.19 15.70 19.38
C TYR A 156 -5.17 16.83 19.60
N ARG A 157 -4.64 17.95 20.09
CA ARG A 157 -5.29 19.27 20.04
C ARG A 157 -4.25 20.29 19.57
N PRO A 158 -4.64 21.28 18.75
CA PRO A 158 -3.75 22.34 18.35
C PRO A 158 -3.06 22.96 19.58
N PRO A 159 -1.72 22.85 19.70
CA PRO A 159 -1.03 23.25 20.92
C PRO A 159 -0.87 24.77 21.03
N LYS A 160 -0.93 25.48 19.89
CA LYS A 160 -0.60 26.91 19.79
C LYS A 160 -1.75 27.78 19.27
N LEU A 161 -2.88 27.18 18.88
CA LEU A 161 -4.02 27.89 18.31
C LEU A 161 -5.31 27.49 19.05
N SER A 162 -6.10 28.49 19.45
CA SER A 162 -7.35 28.32 20.19
C SER A 162 -8.59 28.78 19.40
N ILE A 163 -8.45 29.02 18.10
CA ILE A 163 -9.52 29.52 17.22
C ILE A 163 -10.40 28.36 16.75
N GLY A 164 -11.71 28.55 16.77
CA GLY A 164 -12.71 27.60 16.25
C GLY A 164 -13.12 26.49 17.24
N PRO A 165 -14.23 25.78 16.97
CA PRO A 165 -14.71 24.69 17.81
C PRO A 165 -13.78 23.46 17.78
N PRO A 166 -13.82 22.59 18.82
CA PRO A 166 -13.16 21.30 18.76
C PRO A 166 -13.71 20.45 17.62
N HIS A 167 -12.89 19.56 17.08
CA HIS A 167 -13.34 18.61 16.06
C HIS A 167 -14.38 17.63 16.65
N PRO A 168 -15.43 17.27 15.89
CA PRO A 168 -16.54 16.44 16.40
C PRO A 168 -16.09 15.05 16.86
N ASP A 169 -15.15 14.43 16.15
CA ASP A 169 -14.57 13.14 16.49
C ASP A 169 -13.18 13.32 17.15
N PRO A 170 -12.78 12.47 18.10
CA PRO A 170 -11.44 12.51 18.69
C PRO A 170 -10.37 12.31 17.62
N VAL A 171 -9.33 13.13 17.63
CA VAL A 171 -8.22 13.10 16.67
C VAL A 171 -6.94 12.76 17.42
N VAL A 172 -6.12 11.92 16.81
CA VAL A 172 -4.83 11.47 17.33
C VAL A 172 -3.72 11.73 16.30
N GLU A 173 -2.49 11.82 16.77
CA GLU A 173 -1.29 11.75 15.94
C GLU A 173 -0.37 10.64 16.42
N THR A 174 0.65 10.27 15.63
CA THR A 174 1.59 9.23 16.06
C THR A 174 2.47 9.74 17.20
N ALA A 175 2.89 8.85 18.10
CA ALA A 175 3.77 9.19 19.22
C ALA A 175 5.09 9.85 18.76
N SER A 176 5.61 9.46 17.59
CA SER A 176 6.79 10.08 16.96
C SER A 176 6.53 11.53 16.56
N LEU A 177 5.36 11.82 15.97
CA LEU A 177 4.99 13.18 15.58
C LEU A 177 4.64 14.05 16.79
N SER A 178 4.07 13.50 17.87
CA SER A 178 3.79 14.27 19.09
C SER A 178 5.04 14.70 19.84
N ALA A 179 6.17 14.01 19.63
CA ALA A 179 7.46 14.41 20.19
C ALA A 179 8.01 15.70 19.58
N VAL A 180 7.42 16.20 18.49
CA VAL A 180 7.85 17.42 17.78
C VAL A 180 6.68 18.38 17.64
N GLN A 181 6.92 19.62 18.06
CA GLN A 181 5.94 20.70 17.92
C GLN A 181 6.12 21.44 16.59
N PRO A 182 5.03 21.89 15.93
CA PRO A 182 5.13 22.77 14.77
C PRO A 182 5.71 24.15 15.18
N PRO A 183 6.17 24.98 14.23
CA PRO A 183 6.73 26.30 14.54
C PRO A 183 5.67 27.24 15.13
N GLU A 184 6.08 28.41 15.62
CA GLU A 184 5.11 29.41 16.09
C GLU A 184 4.21 29.88 14.94
N PRO A 185 2.87 29.93 15.14
CA PRO A 185 1.96 30.48 14.15
C PRO A 185 2.11 32.01 14.12
N THR A 186 2.56 32.54 12.98
CA THR A 186 2.76 33.99 12.76
C THR A 186 1.79 34.57 11.73
N TYR A 187 1.04 33.72 11.02
CA TYR A 187 0.07 34.15 10.01
C TYR A 187 -1.29 34.45 10.63
N ASP A 188 -1.83 35.65 10.33
CA ASP A 188 -3.18 36.05 10.73
C ASP A 188 -4.14 35.91 9.54
N LEU A 189 -5.22 35.15 9.73
CA LEU A 189 -6.18 34.83 8.66
C LEU A 189 -7.09 36.03 8.39
N ARG A 190 -7.31 36.37 7.11
CA ARG A 190 -8.33 37.37 6.76
C ARG A 190 -9.74 36.88 7.06
N ILE A 191 -9.97 35.57 6.96
CA ILE A 191 -11.27 34.95 7.23
C ILE A 191 -11.51 34.66 8.72
N LYS A 192 -10.63 35.12 9.63
CA LYS A 192 -10.70 34.77 11.06
C LYS A 192 -12.04 35.10 11.71
N ASP A 193 -12.52 36.34 11.56
CA ASP A 193 -13.76 36.81 12.17
C ASP A 193 -14.99 36.06 11.63
N ASP A 194 -14.98 35.77 10.33
CA ASP A 194 -16.03 34.97 9.66
C ASP A 194 -16.04 33.53 10.20
N LEU A 195 -14.87 32.93 10.42
CA LEU A 195 -14.75 31.58 10.96
C LEU A 195 -15.13 31.50 12.45
N GLU A 196 -14.78 32.48 13.26
CA GLU A 196 -15.15 32.53 14.69
C GLU A 196 -16.66 32.69 14.89
N SER A 197 -17.30 33.51 14.04
CA SER A 197 -18.75 33.72 14.08
C SER A 197 -19.54 32.53 13.54
N SER A 198 -19.11 31.97 12.41
CA SER A 198 -19.82 30.86 11.73
C SER A 198 -19.55 29.49 12.35
N LYS A 199 -18.38 29.29 12.97
CA LYS A 199 -17.91 28.03 13.59
C LYS A 199 -17.97 26.82 12.64
N VAL A 200 -17.82 27.05 11.34
CA VAL A 200 -17.95 26.02 10.29
C VAL A 200 -16.74 25.08 10.19
N LEU A 201 -15.55 25.57 10.56
CA LEU A 201 -14.30 24.81 10.58
C LEU A 201 -13.85 24.54 12.01
N SER A 202 -13.34 23.33 12.26
CA SER A 202 -12.74 22.96 13.54
C SER A 202 -11.38 23.63 13.75
N CYS A 203 -10.96 23.76 15.02
CA CYS A 203 -9.68 24.37 15.38
C CYS A 203 -8.48 23.73 14.68
N LEU A 204 -8.51 22.41 14.49
CA LEU A 204 -7.45 21.67 13.79
C LEU A 204 -7.45 21.90 12.28
N GLN A 205 -8.62 22.14 11.66
CA GLN A 205 -8.66 22.56 10.26
C GLN A 205 -8.09 23.97 10.09
N ILE A 206 -8.45 24.88 11.00
CA ILE A 206 -7.95 26.28 11.02
C ILE A 206 -6.44 26.30 11.21
N GLU A 207 -5.90 25.49 12.12
CA GLU A 207 -4.45 25.33 12.32
C GLU A 207 -3.72 24.98 11.02
N THR A 208 -4.27 24.06 10.24
CA THR A 208 -3.68 23.71 8.94
C THR A 208 -3.71 24.87 7.96
N ILE A 209 -4.80 25.66 7.94
CA ILE A 209 -4.90 26.84 7.08
C ILE A 209 -3.84 27.86 7.47
N VAL A 210 -3.65 28.12 8.77
CA VAL A 210 -2.62 29.05 9.27
C VAL A 210 -1.22 28.60 8.83
N TYR A 211 -0.83 27.35 9.10
CA TYR A 211 0.51 26.87 8.75
C TYR A 211 0.74 26.81 7.24
N ALA A 212 -0.26 26.39 6.46
CA ALA A 212 -0.16 26.38 5.01
C ALA A 212 0.01 27.80 4.45
N SER A 213 -0.80 28.77 4.91
CA SER A 213 -0.69 30.17 4.50
C SER A 213 0.63 30.79 4.91
N GLN A 214 1.12 30.49 6.12
CA GLN A 214 2.44 30.91 6.60
C GLN A 214 3.56 30.36 5.71
N ARG A 215 3.50 29.07 5.36
CA ARG A 215 4.49 28.44 4.50
C ARG A 215 4.49 29.04 3.09
N HIS A 216 3.31 29.37 2.56
CA HIS A 216 3.15 30.01 1.25
C HIS A 216 3.73 31.42 1.15
N LEU A 217 4.11 32.07 2.26
CA LEU A 217 4.84 33.34 2.22
C LEU A 217 6.32 33.18 1.85
N GLN A 218 6.86 31.96 1.94
CA GLN A 218 8.28 31.68 1.76
C GLN A 218 8.58 31.22 0.32
N HIS A 219 9.78 31.52 -0.17
CA HIS A 219 10.34 30.97 -1.40
C HIS A 219 11.52 30.06 -1.06
N LEU A 220 11.67 28.99 -1.83
CA LEU A 220 12.81 28.09 -1.77
C LEU A 220 14.05 28.76 -2.41
N PRO A 221 15.27 28.24 -2.15
CA PRO A 221 16.50 28.80 -2.73
C PRO A 221 16.55 28.80 -4.27
N ASP A 222 15.74 27.98 -4.93
CA ASP A 222 15.60 27.94 -6.39
C ASP A 222 14.66 29.03 -6.95
N GLY A 223 14.13 29.90 -6.08
CA GLY A 223 13.19 30.98 -6.42
C GLY A 223 11.72 30.54 -6.47
N THR A 224 11.41 29.25 -6.33
CA THR A 224 10.02 28.78 -6.40
C THR A 224 9.31 28.92 -5.06
N ARG A 225 8.00 29.16 -5.07
CA ARG A 225 7.22 29.30 -3.82
C ARG A 225 7.19 27.99 -3.04
N ALA A 226 7.35 28.06 -1.72
CA ALA A 226 7.29 26.87 -0.89
C ALA A 226 5.86 26.28 -0.84
N GLY A 227 5.77 24.96 -0.89
CA GLY A 227 4.52 24.20 -0.77
C GLY A 227 4.29 23.66 0.65
N PHE A 228 3.06 23.22 0.90
CA PHE A 228 2.64 22.62 2.17
C PHE A 228 1.98 21.26 1.93
N PHE A 229 2.22 20.30 2.84
CA PHE A 229 1.65 18.96 2.75
C PHE A 229 0.65 18.69 3.88
N VAL A 230 -0.60 18.45 3.49
CA VAL A 230 -1.69 18.00 4.36
C VAL A 230 -1.75 16.47 4.33
N GLY A 231 -1.18 15.86 5.37
CA GLY A 231 -1.12 14.41 5.58
C GLY A 231 -2.28 13.85 6.40
N ASP A 232 -3.32 14.63 6.68
CA ASP A 232 -4.41 14.18 7.53
C ASP A 232 -5.10 12.91 6.99
N GLY A 233 -5.46 12.02 7.90
CA GLY A 233 -6.23 10.81 7.67
C GLY A 233 -7.62 11.09 7.10
N ALA A 234 -8.29 10.04 6.64
CA ALA A 234 -9.68 10.17 6.23
C ALA A 234 -10.56 10.55 7.44
N GLY A 235 -11.61 11.34 7.21
CA GLY A 235 -12.54 11.75 8.25
C GLY A 235 -12.17 13.03 9.01
N VAL A 236 -10.92 13.48 8.98
CA VAL A 236 -10.48 14.77 9.60
C VAL A 236 -11.03 16.00 8.84
N GLY A 237 -11.54 15.81 7.63
CA GLY A 237 -12.19 16.86 6.84
C GLY A 237 -11.27 17.64 5.89
N LYS A 238 -10.28 16.96 5.28
CA LYS A 238 -9.36 17.53 4.27
C LYS A 238 -10.04 18.41 3.20
N GLY A 239 -11.19 17.98 2.68
CA GLY A 239 -11.94 18.75 1.68
C GLY A 239 -12.41 20.11 2.20
N ARG A 240 -12.89 20.17 3.46
CA ARG A 240 -13.23 21.44 4.13
C ARG A 240 -11.99 22.29 4.42
N THR A 241 -10.86 21.68 4.77
CA THR A 241 -9.58 22.39 4.91
C THR A 241 -9.15 23.04 3.59
N ILE A 242 -9.25 22.32 2.47
CA ILE A 242 -8.98 22.85 1.13
C ILE A 242 -9.94 23.99 0.81
N ALA A 243 -11.23 23.83 1.08
CA ALA A 243 -12.23 24.89 0.87
C ALA A 243 -11.92 26.15 1.68
N GLY A 244 -11.49 26.01 2.94
CA GLY A 244 -11.01 27.12 3.77
C GLY A 244 -9.77 27.82 3.21
N LEU A 245 -8.81 27.06 2.66
CA LEU A 245 -7.65 27.62 1.96
C LEU A 245 -8.04 28.40 0.70
N ILE A 246 -9.02 27.91 -0.06
CA ILE A 246 -9.58 28.60 -1.22
C ILE A 246 -10.23 29.90 -0.79
N LEU A 247 -11.04 29.87 0.28
CA LEU A 247 -11.71 31.06 0.81
C LEU A 247 -10.71 32.11 1.31
N GLU A 248 -9.66 31.71 2.03
CA GLU A 248 -8.59 32.63 2.44
C GLU A 248 -7.91 33.26 1.23
N ASN A 249 -7.52 32.47 0.22
CA ASN A 249 -6.91 33.02 -1.00
C ASN A 249 -7.86 33.94 -1.78
N TRP A 250 -9.17 33.66 -1.76
CA TRP A 250 -10.18 34.51 -2.36
C TRP A 250 -10.24 35.90 -1.71
N GLN A 251 -10.11 35.98 -0.38
CA GLN A 251 -10.03 37.26 0.35
C GLN A 251 -8.74 38.05 0.10
N HIS A 252 -7.70 37.41 -0.45
CA HIS A 252 -6.49 38.06 -0.95
C HIS A 252 -6.55 38.35 -2.45
N GLU A 253 -7.74 38.37 -3.05
CA GLU A 253 -7.97 38.64 -4.48
C GLU A 253 -7.36 37.59 -5.43
N ARG A 254 -6.95 36.42 -4.91
CA ARG A 254 -6.45 35.30 -5.71
C ARG A 254 -7.61 34.42 -6.15
N ARG A 255 -8.33 34.89 -7.16
CA ARG A 255 -9.63 34.33 -7.57
C ARG A 255 -9.57 33.13 -8.52
N LYS A 256 -8.39 32.61 -8.81
CA LYS A 256 -8.18 31.45 -9.69
C LYS A 256 -7.55 30.32 -8.89
N THR A 257 -8.19 29.15 -8.89
CA THR A 257 -7.68 27.95 -8.22
C THR A 257 -7.74 26.74 -9.15
N LEU A 258 -6.71 25.91 -9.12
CA LEU A 258 -6.69 24.59 -9.75
C LEU A 258 -6.87 23.50 -8.68
N TRP A 259 -7.92 22.67 -8.79
CA TRP A 259 -8.17 21.54 -7.89
C TRP A 259 -8.10 20.22 -8.64
N ILE A 260 -6.96 19.56 -8.53
CA ILE A 260 -6.64 18.32 -9.24
C ILE A 260 -6.92 17.14 -8.31
N SER A 261 -7.80 16.22 -8.70
CA SER A 261 -8.17 15.04 -7.90
C SER A 261 -8.22 13.76 -8.74
N VAL A 262 -8.62 12.62 -8.15
CA VAL A 262 -8.61 11.30 -8.82
C VAL A 262 -9.76 11.13 -9.80
N GLY A 263 -10.97 11.54 -9.42
CA GLY A 263 -12.19 11.30 -10.15
C GLY A 263 -12.95 12.59 -10.45
N SER A 264 -13.63 12.66 -11.60
CA SER A 264 -14.42 13.83 -11.97
C SER A 264 -15.64 14.05 -11.07
N ASP A 265 -16.15 12.99 -10.47
CA ASP A 265 -17.35 13.03 -9.63
C ASP A 265 -17.06 13.68 -8.26
N LEU A 266 -15.79 13.69 -7.83
CA LEU A 266 -15.34 14.41 -6.63
C LEU A 266 -15.54 15.93 -6.73
N LYS A 267 -15.86 16.45 -7.92
CA LYS A 267 -16.30 17.84 -8.08
C LYS A 267 -17.52 18.16 -7.20
N PHE A 268 -18.46 17.23 -7.07
CA PHE A 268 -19.67 17.46 -6.26
C PHE A 268 -19.32 17.57 -4.77
N ASP A 269 -18.32 16.82 -4.33
CA ASP A 269 -17.77 16.96 -2.98
C ASP A 269 -17.02 18.29 -2.81
N ALA A 270 -16.21 18.70 -3.78
CA ALA A 270 -15.54 20.00 -3.74
C ALA A 270 -16.54 21.16 -3.65
N ARG A 271 -17.66 21.09 -4.39
CA ARG A 271 -18.77 22.05 -4.29
C ARG A 271 -19.39 22.03 -2.89
N ARG A 272 -19.72 20.85 -2.37
CA ARG A 272 -20.27 20.69 -1.01
C ARG A 272 -19.32 21.27 0.04
N ASP A 273 -18.03 20.97 -0.05
CA ASP A 273 -17.05 21.40 0.94
C ASP A 273 -16.86 22.93 0.91
N LEU A 274 -16.98 23.57 -0.26
CA LEU A 274 -17.06 25.03 -0.40
C LEU A 274 -18.36 25.60 0.19
N ASP A 275 -19.50 24.94 -0.02
CA ASP A 275 -20.78 25.37 0.56
C ASP A 275 -20.76 25.27 2.10
N ASP A 276 -20.19 24.19 2.63
CA ASP A 276 -20.06 23.93 4.06
C ASP A 276 -19.25 25.01 4.79
N VAL A 277 -18.29 25.65 4.11
CA VAL A 277 -17.48 26.75 4.67
C VAL A 277 -18.03 28.14 4.31
N GLY A 278 -19.22 28.24 3.72
CA GLY A 278 -19.86 29.51 3.36
C GLY A 278 -19.38 30.11 2.02
N ALA A 279 -18.59 29.39 1.24
CA ALA A 279 -18.03 29.84 -0.05
C ALA A 279 -18.92 29.52 -1.26
N MET A 280 -20.25 29.64 -1.11
CA MET A 280 -21.24 29.33 -2.17
C MET A 280 -21.08 30.16 -3.45
N PHE A 281 -20.50 31.35 -3.32
CA PHE A 281 -20.27 32.30 -4.42
C PHE A 281 -19.09 31.93 -5.32
N ILE A 282 -18.22 31.00 -4.92
CA ILE A 282 -17.06 30.57 -5.72
C ILE A 282 -17.49 29.45 -6.67
N GLU A 283 -17.58 29.70 -7.97
CA GLU A 283 -18.01 28.65 -8.92
C GLU A 283 -16.97 27.53 -9.08
N VAL A 284 -17.46 26.29 -9.29
CA VAL A 284 -16.62 25.11 -9.58
C VAL A 284 -16.88 24.64 -11.01
N HIS A 285 -15.87 24.68 -11.86
CA HIS A 285 -15.94 24.32 -13.28
C HIS A 285 -15.28 22.96 -13.54
N ALA A 286 -15.96 22.07 -14.28
CA ALA A 286 -15.42 20.73 -14.56
C ALA A 286 -14.64 20.77 -15.88
N LEU A 287 -13.31 20.66 -15.85
CA LEU A 287 -12.48 20.83 -17.05
C LEU A 287 -12.85 19.86 -18.19
N ASN A 288 -13.22 18.62 -17.85
CA ASN A 288 -13.63 17.61 -18.81
C ASN A 288 -14.91 17.97 -19.60
N LYS A 289 -15.77 18.84 -19.06
CA LYS A 289 -16.98 19.34 -19.75
C LYS A 289 -16.73 20.62 -20.55
N LEU A 290 -15.56 21.24 -20.40
CA LEU A 290 -15.21 22.48 -21.10
C LEU A 290 -14.51 22.19 -22.43
N SER A 291 -14.70 23.06 -23.41
CA SER A 291 -13.97 23.03 -24.68
C SER A 291 -12.45 23.17 -24.48
N TYR A 292 -11.65 22.75 -25.47
CA TYR A 292 -10.19 22.94 -25.53
C TYR A 292 -9.79 24.37 -26.01
N SER A 293 -10.75 25.28 -26.18
CA SER A 293 -10.50 26.71 -26.41
C SER A 293 -10.05 27.41 -25.12
N LYS A 294 -9.56 28.65 -25.19
CA LYS A 294 -9.10 29.37 -23.99
C LYS A 294 -10.22 29.43 -22.94
N LEU A 295 -9.91 29.16 -21.67
CA LEU A 295 -10.92 29.07 -20.61
C LEU A 295 -11.66 30.40 -20.39
N ASP A 296 -10.96 31.52 -20.54
CA ASP A 296 -11.47 32.89 -20.43
C ASP A 296 -12.13 33.41 -21.73
N SER A 297 -12.14 32.61 -22.80
CA SER A 297 -12.77 32.99 -24.07
C SER A 297 -14.27 33.24 -23.90
N LYS A 298 -14.87 34.07 -24.78
CA LYS A 298 -16.33 34.28 -24.80
C LYS A 298 -17.14 32.98 -24.93
N SER A 299 -16.56 31.94 -25.53
CA SER A 299 -17.20 30.63 -25.71
C SER A 299 -17.19 29.74 -24.45
N VAL A 300 -16.25 29.94 -23.53
CA VAL A 300 -16.12 29.10 -22.31
C VAL A 300 -16.48 29.90 -21.06
N GLY A 301 -16.07 31.16 -20.97
CA GLY A 301 -16.54 32.13 -19.99
C GLY A 301 -15.94 32.02 -18.58
N VAL A 302 -14.94 31.16 -18.37
CA VAL A 302 -14.34 30.93 -17.04
C VAL A 302 -13.24 31.96 -16.76
N ARG A 303 -13.58 33.02 -16.01
CA ARG A 303 -12.64 34.10 -15.65
C ARG A 303 -12.03 33.92 -14.26
N GLU A 304 -12.83 33.48 -13.31
CA GLU A 304 -12.50 33.25 -11.91
C GLU A 304 -13.22 31.98 -11.40
N GLY A 305 -12.84 31.50 -10.22
CA GLY A 305 -13.40 30.30 -9.61
C GLY A 305 -12.40 29.15 -9.50
N VAL A 306 -12.93 27.96 -9.25
CA VAL A 306 -12.19 26.71 -9.11
C VAL A 306 -12.32 25.90 -10.40
N VAL A 307 -11.21 25.65 -11.07
CA VAL A 307 -11.16 24.68 -12.16
C VAL A 307 -10.85 23.30 -11.57
N PHE A 308 -11.85 22.43 -11.57
CA PHE A 308 -11.76 21.06 -11.10
C PHE A 308 -11.40 20.11 -12.24
N LEU A 309 -10.36 19.31 -12.05
CA LEU A 309 -9.82 18.41 -13.07
C LEU A 309 -9.27 17.13 -12.46
N THR A 310 -9.13 16.09 -13.28
CA THR A 310 -8.47 14.85 -12.85
C THR A 310 -6.99 14.83 -13.23
N TYR A 311 -6.20 13.99 -12.56
CA TYR A 311 -4.83 13.70 -12.98
C TYR A 311 -4.71 13.23 -14.43
N SER A 312 -5.66 12.43 -14.92
CA SER A 312 -5.74 12.02 -16.33
C SER A 312 -6.06 13.17 -17.28
N SER A 313 -6.80 14.18 -16.80
CA SER A 313 -7.13 15.37 -17.61
C SER A 313 -5.91 16.24 -17.87
N LEU A 314 -4.89 16.24 -16.99
CA LEU A 314 -3.66 17.02 -17.17
C LEU A 314 -2.89 16.61 -18.43
N ILE A 315 -2.85 15.30 -18.73
CA ILE A 315 -2.15 14.73 -19.88
C ILE A 315 -3.02 14.68 -21.15
N ALA A 316 -4.29 15.08 -21.07
CA ALA A 316 -5.21 14.99 -22.20
C ALA A 316 -4.91 16.04 -23.27
N SER A 317 -4.97 15.62 -24.52
CA SER A 317 -4.85 16.47 -25.70
C SER A 317 -6.09 16.32 -26.60
N SER A 318 -6.40 17.36 -27.37
CA SER A 318 -7.41 17.29 -28.42
C SER A 318 -6.83 16.62 -29.67
N GLU A 319 -7.70 16.13 -30.56
CA GLU A 319 -7.33 15.65 -31.91
C GLU A 319 -6.53 16.69 -32.72
N LYS A 320 -6.78 17.98 -32.49
CA LYS A 320 -6.06 19.12 -33.11
C LYS A 320 -4.75 19.50 -32.39
N GLY A 321 -4.19 18.62 -31.56
CA GLY A 321 -2.91 18.81 -30.86
C GLY A 321 -2.91 19.77 -29.65
N ARG A 322 -4.03 20.42 -29.29
CA ARG A 322 -4.09 21.31 -28.12
C ARG A 322 -4.12 20.53 -26.81
N SER A 323 -3.18 20.78 -25.90
CA SER A 323 -3.13 20.10 -24.60
C SER A 323 -3.90 20.85 -23.51
N ARG A 324 -4.49 20.11 -22.56
CA ARG A 324 -5.10 20.70 -21.35
C ARG A 324 -4.06 21.42 -20.50
N MET A 325 -2.83 20.93 -20.44
CA MET A 325 -1.72 21.60 -19.75
C MET A 325 -1.50 23.03 -20.26
N GLN A 326 -1.39 23.22 -21.58
CA GLN A 326 -1.23 24.55 -22.18
C GLN A 326 -2.43 25.46 -21.89
N GLN A 327 -3.65 24.90 -21.99
CA GLN A 327 -4.88 25.62 -21.70
C GLN A 327 -4.92 26.16 -20.25
N LEU A 328 -4.50 25.33 -19.29
CA LEU A 328 -4.46 25.70 -17.87
C LEU A 328 -3.40 26.76 -17.58
N VAL A 329 -2.18 26.57 -18.08
CA VAL A 329 -1.08 27.53 -17.91
C VAL A 329 -1.45 28.89 -18.53
N GLN A 330 -2.11 28.89 -19.69
CA GLN A 330 -2.62 30.10 -20.31
C GLN A 330 -3.68 30.81 -19.45
N TRP A 331 -4.58 30.06 -18.81
CA TRP A 331 -5.61 30.62 -17.95
C TRP A 331 -5.04 31.19 -16.64
N CYS A 332 -4.04 30.52 -16.07
CA CYS A 332 -3.28 30.99 -14.92
C CYS A 332 -2.53 32.30 -15.23
N GLY A 333 -1.84 32.35 -16.38
CA GLY A 333 -0.99 33.48 -16.76
C GLY A 333 0.43 33.37 -16.19
N PRO A 334 1.35 34.26 -16.59
CA PRO A 334 2.77 34.18 -16.23
C PRO A 334 3.07 34.53 -14.77
N GLU A 335 2.29 35.42 -14.16
CA GLU A 335 2.46 35.87 -12.76
C GLU A 335 1.47 35.19 -11.81
N TYR A 336 1.13 33.94 -12.10
CA TYR A 336 0.12 33.23 -11.32
C TYR A 336 0.63 32.89 -9.92
N ASP A 337 0.05 33.55 -8.92
CA ASP A 337 0.30 33.30 -7.50
C ASP A 337 -0.88 32.55 -6.82
N GLY A 338 -1.87 32.10 -7.59
CA GLY A 338 -3.05 31.40 -7.08
C GLY A 338 -2.76 29.99 -6.52
N LEU A 339 -3.81 29.35 -6.02
CA LEU A 339 -3.73 28.04 -5.36
C LEU A 339 -3.74 26.89 -6.37
N ILE A 340 -2.85 25.91 -6.18
CA ILE A 340 -2.86 24.61 -6.86
C ILE A 340 -2.97 23.53 -5.80
N VAL A 341 -4.05 22.76 -5.86
CA VAL A 341 -4.32 21.66 -4.94
C VAL A 341 -4.14 20.34 -5.68
N PHE A 342 -3.22 19.53 -5.18
CA PHE A 342 -3.07 18.13 -5.56
C PHE A 342 -3.75 17.26 -4.50
N ASP A 343 -5.03 16.96 -4.74
CA ASP A 343 -5.86 16.13 -3.88
C ASP A 343 -5.69 14.65 -4.22
N GLU A 344 -5.55 13.81 -3.18
CA GLU A 344 -5.13 12.41 -3.29
C GLU A 344 -3.85 12.24 -4.14
N CYS A 345 -2.85 13.08 -3.85
CA CYS A 345 -1.64 13.22 -4.65
C CYS A 345 -0.78 11.96 -4.78
N HIS A 346 -1.03 10.93 -3.97
CA HIS A 346 -0.41 9.61 -4.11
C HIS A 346 -0.64 8.97 -5.49
N LYS A 347 -1.60 9.45 -6.31
CA LYS A 347 -1.76 9.02 -7.71
C LYS A 347 -0.60 9.40 -8.63
N ALA A 348 0.22 10.39 -8.25
CA ALA A 348 1.42 10.79 -8.99
C ALA A 348 2.69 10.00 -8.59
N LYS A 349 2.55 8.94 -7.76
CA LYS A 349 3.68 8.22 -7.15
C LYS A 349 4.64 7.52 -8.10
N ASN A 350 4.18 7.08 -9.26
CA ASN A 350 5.00 6.33 -10.23
C ASN A 350 5.85 7.25 -11.11
N LEU A 351 6.38 8.34 -10.53
CA LEU A 351 7.34 9.23 -11.18
C LEU A 351 8.74 8.60 -11.19
N VAL A 352 9.10 7.87 -10.13
CA VAL A 352 10.34 7.08 -10.07
C VAL A 352 10.02 5.60 -10.18
N PRO A 353 10.14 5.02 -11.40
CA PRO A 353 9.86 3.61 -11.65
C PRO A 353 10.76 2.66 -10.85
N GLU A 354 10.27 1.43 -10.61
CA GLU A 354 11.15 0.31 -10.25
C GLU A 354 12.13 0.03 -11.38
N ALA A 355 13.34 -0.44 -11.05
CA ALA A 355 14.44 -0.61 -11.99
C ALA A 355 13.98 -1.30 -13.29
N GLY A 356 13.97 -0.54 -14.40
CA GLY A 356 13.58 -1.03 -15.73
C GLY A 356 12.23 -0.52 -16.28
N SER A 357 11.44 0.25 -15.52
CA SER A 357 10.20 0.90 -16.02
C SER A 357 10.40 2.40 -16.32
N GLN A 358 9.47 3.01 -17.06
CA GLN A 358 9.49 4.44 -17.41
C GLN A 358 8.59 5.24 -16.44
N PRO A 359 8.89 6.53 -16.16
CA PRO A 359 8.01 7.40 -15.39
C PRO A 359 6.61 7.47 -15.99
N THR A 360 5.60 7.60 -15.13
CA THR A 360 4.24 7.83 -15.63
C THR A 360 4.10 9.25 -16.19
N ARG A 361 3.48 9.36 -17.37
CA ARG A 361 3.12 10.66 -17.97
C ARG A 361 2.36 11.58 -17.01
N THR A 362 1.55 10.99 -16.12
CA THR A 362 0.83 11.71 -15.08
C THR A 362 1.78 12.36 -14.06
N GLY A 363 2.78 11.63 -13.57
CA GLY A 363 3.78 12.19 -12.65
C GLY A 363 4.60 13.30 -13.31
N GLU A 364 4.99 13.11 -14.57
CA GLU A 364 5.71 14.13 -15.35
C GLU A 364 4.87 15.41 -15.52
N ALA A 365 3.59 15.28 -15.85
CA ALA A 365 2.68 16.43 -15.97
C ALA A 365 2.51 17.20 -14.64
N VAL A 366 2.52 16.49 -13.50
CA VAL A 366 2.48 17.13 -12.17
C VAL A 366 3.75 17.93 -11.89
N LEU A 367 4.92 17.46 -12.31
CA LEU A 367 6.15 18.25 -12.23
C LEU A 367 6.12 19.44 -13.20
N GLU A 368 5.65 19.22 -14.42
CA GLU A 368 5.62 20.22 -15.49
C GLU A 368 4.75 21.43 -15.10
N ILE A 369 3.55 21.21 -14.55
CA ILE A 369 2.67 22.31 -14.14
C ILE A 369 3.28 23.15 -13.02
N GLN A 370 3.97 22.51 -12.07
CA GLN A 370 4.66 23.21 -10.98
C GLN A 370 5.82 24.04 -11.53
N ALA A 371 6.59 23.49 -12.49
CA ALA A 371 7.71 24.19 -13.12
C ALA A 371 7.25 25.41 -13.95
N LYS A 372 6.10 25.31 -14.64
CA LYS A 372 5.52 26.41 -15.42
C LYS A 372 4.88 27.50 -14.58
N LEU A 373 4.51 27.21 -13.34
CA LEU A 373 3.86 28.14 -12.42
C LEU A 373 4.69 28.23 -11.12
N PRO A 374 5.88 28.86 -11.16
CA PRO A 374 6.84 28.85 -10.05
C PRO A 374 6.35 29.61 -8.79
N ASP A 375 5.52 30.63 -8.98
CA ASP A 375 4.94 31.45 -7.90
C ASP A 375 3.63 30.90 -7.33
N ALA A 376 3.14 29.77 -7.85
CA ALA A 376 1.90 29.18 -7.40
C ALA A 376 1.97 28.66 -5.96
N ARG A 377 0.86 28.78 -5.24
CA ARG A 377 0.69 28.24 -3.88
C ARG A 377 0.30 26.78 -3.97
N VAL A 378 1.23 25.89 -3.66
CA VAL A 378 1.01 24.44 -3.82
C VAL A 378 0.58 23.79 -2.51
N ILE A 379 -0.50 23.03 -2.56
CA ILE A 379 -0.96 22.13 -1.50
C ILE A 379 -0.91 20.70 -2.00
N TYR A 380 -0.13 19.87 -1.34
CA TYR A 380 -0.22 18.42 -1.48
C TYR A 380 -1.20 17.93 -0.44
N CYS A 381 -2.17 17.11 -0.82
CA CYS A 381 -3.17 16.57 0.09
C CYS A 381 -3.25 15.06 -0.12
N SER A 382 -2.86 14.27 0.88
CA SER A 382 -2.94 12.80 0.82
C SER A 382 -2.63 12.20 2.18
N ALA A 383 -3.51 11.33 2.68
CA ALA A 383 -3.27 10.58 3.91
C ALA A 383 -2.06 9.61 3.79
N THR A 384 -1.76 9.17 2.56
CA THR A 384 -0.74 8.15 2.28
C THR A 384 0.46 8.68 1.50
N GLY A 385 0.54 10.01 1.32
CA GLY A 385 1.57 10.64 0.49
C GLY A 385 3.00 10.46 1.03
N ALA A 386 3.16 10.38 2.36
CA ALA A 386 4.43 10.10 3.03
C ALA A 386 4.48 8.69 3.65
N SER A 387 3.79 7.71 3.07
CA SER A 387 3.88 6.31 3.51
C SER A 387 5.10 5.59 2.95
N GLU A 388 5.58 5.98 1.76
CA GLU A 388 6.78 5.42 1.12
C GLU A 388 7.64 6.55 0.56
N PRO A 389 8.99 6.51 0.70
CA PRO A 389 9.85 7.61 0.26
C PRO A 389 9.73 7.90 -1.25
N ARG A 390 9.49 6.85 -2.07
CA ARG A 390 9.30 6.94 -3.52
C ARG A 390 8.10 7.80 -3.91
N ASN A 391 7.06 7.81 -3.07
CA ASN A 391 5.81 8.52 -3.32
C ASN A 391 5.94 10.03 -3.08
N MET A 392 7.10 10.51 -2.63
CA MET A 392 7.36 11.93 -2.40
C MET A 392 7.95 12.65 -3.61
N GLY A 393 8.42 11.93 -4.64
CA GLY A 393 9.24 12.52 -5.71
C GLY A 393 8.61 13.70 -6.49
N TYR A 394 7.28 13.79 -6.55
CA TYR A 394 6.57 14.91 -7.19
C TYR A 394 6.37 16.12 -6.27
N MET A 395 6.65 15.99 -4.97
CA MET A 395 6.45 17.01 -3.94
C MET A 395 7.64 17.98 -3.85
N ILE A 396 8.13 18.44 -5.00
CA ILE A 396 9.36 19.24 -5.10
C ILE A 396 9.29 20.56 -4.32
N ARG A 397 8.09 21.14 -4.14
CA ARG A 397 7.89 22.41 -3.43
C ARG A 397 8.02 22.29 -1.91
N LEU A 398 8.19 21.08 -1.39
CA LEU A 398 8.55 20.88 0.02
C LEU A 398 9.97 21.38 0.31
N GLY A 399 10.90 21.29 -0.66
CA GLY A 399 12.29 21.70 -0.46
C GLY A 399 13.09 20.73 0.41
N LEU A 400 12.80 19.44 0.32
CA LEU A 400 13.54 18.38 1.03
C LEU A 400 14.85 18.00 0.33
N TRP A 401 14.96 18.30 -0.97
CA TRP A 401 16.15 18.10 -1.80
C TRP A 401 16.32 19.31 -2.73
N GLY A 402 17.50 19.42 -3.35
CA GLY A 402 17.88 20.53 -4.23
C GLY A 402 18.79 21.55 -3.54
N THR A 403 18.95 22.71 -4.18
CA THR A 403 19.84 23.79 -3.74
C THR A 403 19.55 24.19 -2.29
N GLY A 404 20.60 24.25 -1.45
CA GLY A 404 20.48 24.62 -0.05
C GLY A 404 20.11 23.46 0.89
N THR A 405 20.02 22.23 0.40
CA THR A 405 19.75 21.03 1.23
C THR A 405 20.94 20.07 1.27
N SER A 406 20.91 19.07 2.16
CA SER A 406 21.91 17.99 2.21
C SER A 406 21.82 17.01 1.02
N PHE A 407 20.75 17.08 0.22
CA PHE A 407 20.48 16.13 -0.85
C PHE A 407 20.43 16.85 -2.19
N LEU A 408 21.27 16.46 -3.14
CA LEU A 408 21.37 17.17 -4.43
C LEU A 408 20.09 17.03 -5.26
N ASP A 409 19.53 15.83 -5.29
CA ASP A 409 18.31 15.50 -6.03
C ASP A 409 17.48 14.45 -5.27
N PHE A 410 16.32 14.11 -5.84
CA PHE A 410 15.43 13.11 -5.26
C PHE A 410 16.03 11.70 -5.21
N ARG A 411 16.94 11.34 -6.12
CA ARG A 411 17.57 10.00 -6.14
C ARG A 411 18.56 9.86 -4.99
N ASP A 412 19.32 10.93 -4.72
CA ASP A 412 20.22 11.03 -3.59
C ASP A 412 19.46 10.97 -2.25
N PHE A 413 18.36 11.71 -2.15
CA PHE A 413 17.41 11.63 -1.03
C PHE A 413 16.86 10.21 -0.84
N LEU A 414 16.32 9.60 -1.89
CA LEU A 414 15.75 8.24 -1.85
C LEU A 414 16.79 7.20 -1.44
N GLY A 415 17.97 7.20 -2.06
CA GLY A 415 19.04 6.26 -1.75
C GLY A 415 19.56 6.40 -0.31
N SER A 416 19.51 7.61 0.25
CA SER A 416 19.86 7.86 1.65
C SER A 416 18.78 7.36 2.63
N LEU A 417 17.50 7.55 2.30
CA LEU A 417 16.37 7.00 3.06
C LEU A 417 16.32 5.47 3.04
N GLU A 418 16.53 4.84 1.89
CA GLU A 418 16.56 3.38 1.77
C GLU A 418 17.69 2.76 2.61
N ARG A 419 18.84 3.44 2.72
CA ARG A 419 19.94 3.05 3.62
C ARG A 419 19.65 3.34 5.09
N GLY A 420 18.83 4.35 5.39
CA GLY A 420 18.41 4.76 6.73
C GLY A 420 17.42 3.81 7.42
N GLY A 421 16.82 2.85 6.69
CA GLY A 421 15.92 1.85 7.23
C GLY A 421 14.48 2.35 7.47
N VAL A 422 13.66 1.53 8.12
CA VAL A 422 12.19 1.72 8.21
C VAL A 422 11.80 3.01 8.96
N GLY A 423 12.61 3.44 9.93
CA GLY A 423 12.32 4.66 10.70
C GLY A 423 12.72 5.97 10.00
N ALA A 424 13.51 5.95 8.93
CA ALA A 424 14.03 7.18 8.31
C ALA A 424 12.90 8.10 7.79
N LEU A 425 11.80 7.52 7.31
CA LEU A 425 10.64 8.29 6.85
C LEU A 425 9.89 8.97 8.01
N GLU A 426 9.90 8.38 9.20
CA GLU A 426 9.33 9.03 10.40
C GLU A 426 10.16 10.25 10.82
N LEU A 427 11.50 10.18 10.71
CA LEU A 427 12.36 11.34 10.93
C LEU A 427 12.05 12.45 9.92
N VAL A 428 11.85 12.11 8.64
CA VAL A 428 11.46 13.09 7.62
C VAL A 428 10.13 13.75 7.99
N ALA A 429 9.14 12.98 8.42
CA ALA A 429 7.83 13.50 8.83
C ALA A 429 7.94 14.44 10.05
N MET A 430 8.74 14.07 11.04
CA MET A 430 9.05 14.92 12.21
C MET A 430 9.75 16.23 11.80
N ASP A 431 10.76 16.14 10.94
CA ASP A 431 11.52 17.29 10.42
C ASP A 431 10.60 18.24 9.63
N MET A 432 9.71 17.70 8.81
CA MET A 432 8.69 18.45 8.08
C MET A 432 7.68 19.13 9.00
N LYS A 433 7.27 18.48 10.10
CA LYS A 433 6.39 19.10 11.11
C LYS A 433 7.09 20.26 11.82
N ALA A 434 8.33 20.05 12.27
CA ALA A 434 9.15 21.08 12.93
C ALA A 434 9.36 22.33 12.05
N ARG A 435 9.50 22.15 10.74
CA ARG A 435 9.66 23.25 9.78
C ARG A 435 8.35 23.89 9.32
N GLY A 436 7.19 23.41 9.79
CA GLY A 436 5.89 23.97 9.45
C GLY A 436 5.47 23.74 8.00
N MET A 437 5.92 22.64 7.40
CA MET A 437 5.59 22.26 6.01
C MET A 437 4.67 21.04 5.93
N TYR A 438 4.35 20.43 7.08
CA TYR A 438 3.57 19.21 7.17
C TYR A 438 2.76 19.13 8.46
N LEU A 439 1.50 18.68 8.33
CA LEU A 439 0.68 18.22 9.43
C LEU A 439 -0.01 16.92 9.03
N CYS A 440 -0.05 15.96 9.94
CA CYS A 440 -0.71 14.68 9.74
C CYS A 440 -1.33 14.19 11.04
N ARG A 441 -2.66 14.14 11.03
CA ARG A 441 -3.49 13.69 12.14
C ARG A 441 -4.50 12.69 11.62
N THR A 442 -4.96 11.75 12.44
CA THR A 442 -5.96 10.76 12.05
C THR A 442 -7.07 10.67 13.09
N LEU A 443 -8.23 10.13 12.72
CA LEU A 443 -9.28 9.88 13.70
C LEU A 443 -8.83 8.81 14.69
N SER A 444 -9.24 8.98 15.94
CA SER A 444 -9.05 7.97 16.97
C SER A 444 -9.93 6.76 16.68
N TYR A 445 -9.37 5.56 16.84
CA TYR A 445 -10.14 4.32 16.84
C TYR A 445 -10.63 3.93 18.24
N LYS A 446 -10.61 4.85 19.19
CA LYS A 446 -11.15 4.60 20.53
C LYS A 446 -12.60 4.14 20.41
N GLY A 447 -12.88 2.92 20.84
CA GLY A 447 -14.20 2.28 20.71
C GLY A 447 -14.43 1.46 19.43
N ALA A 448 -13.40 1.26 18.59
CA ALA A 448 -13.43 0.34 17.46
C ALA A 448 -12.69 -0.97 17.78
N GLU A 449 -13.31 -2.10 17.44
CA GLU A 449 -12.74 -3.44 17.58
C GLU A 449 -12.34 -3.97 16.20
N PHE A 450 -11.17 -4.62 16.10
CA PHE A 450 -10.65 -5.17 14.86
C PHE A 450 -10.30 -6.64 15.07
N ASP A 451 -11.01 -7.51 14.36
CA ASP A 451 -10.78 -8.95 14.42
C ASP A 451 -10.44 -9.51 13.04
N VAL A 452 -9.40 -10.35 12.99
CA VAL A 452 -9.09 -11.17 11.82
C VAL A 452 -9.64 -12.56 12.07
N ILE A 453 -10.69 -12.92 11.33
CA ILE A 453 -11.35 -14.22 11.45
C ILE A 453 -10.80 -15.15 10.37
N GLU A 454 -10.13 -16.22 10.79
CA GLU A 454 -9.73 -17.30 9.89
C GLU A 454 -10.94 -18.22 9.64
N VAL A 455 -11.30 -18.37 8.37
CA VAL A 455 -12.45 -19.19 7.94
C VAL A 455 -11.90 -20.47 7.30
N PRO A 456 -12.09 -21.64 7.93
CA PRO A 456 -11.70 -22.91 7.32
C PRO A 456 -12.57 -23.19 6.08
N LEU A 457 -11.98 -23.85 5.09
CA LEU A 457 -12.71 -24.29 3.91
C LEU A 457 -13.65 -25.44 4.27
N GLU A 458 -14.92 -25.34 3.86
CA GLU A 458 -15.89 -26.43 3.94
C GLU A 458 -15.47 -27.61 3.03
N ASP A 459 -15.85 -28.84 3.39
CA ASP A 459 -15.40 -30.06 2.70
C ASP A 459 -15.74 -30.07 1.19
N ASN A 460 -16.91 -29.54 0.82
CA ASN A 460 -17.34 -29.37 -0.57
C ASN A 460 -16.40 -28.43 -1.35
N MET A 461 -16.06 -27.27 -0.78
CA MET A 461 -15.18 -26.28 -1.37
C MET A 461 -13.73 -26.76 -1.40
N MET A 462 -13.31 -27.55 -0.41
CA MET A 462 -12.00 -28.19 -0.38
C MET A 462 -11.82 -29.16 -1.55
N ASP A 463 -12.79 -30.03 -1.79
CA ASP A 463 -12.79 -30.99 -2.90
C ASP A 463 -12.85 -30.27 -4.27
N MET A 464 -13.69 -29.24 -4.37
CA MET A 464 -13.76 -28.35 -5.53
C MET A 464 -12.41 -27.69 -5.85
N TYR A 465 -11.73 -27.16 -4.83
CA TYR A 465 -10.41 -26.52 -4.98
C TYR A 465 -9.36 -27.53 -5.47
N LYS A 466 -9.34 -28.74 -4.88
CA LYS A 466 -8.43 -29.82 -5.28
C LYS A 466 -8.63 -30.20 -6.76
N ARG A 467 -9.88 -30.39 -7.18
CA ARG A 467 -10.21 -30.67 -8.59
C ARG A 467 -9.75 -29.54 -9.52
N ALA A 468 -9.95 -28.28 -9.13
CA ALA A 468 -9.51 -27.14 -9.92
C ALA A 468 -7.97 -27.04 -10.04
N ALA A 469 -7.23 -27.26 -8.96
CA ALA A 469 -5.76 -27.30 -8.96
C ALA A 469 -5.21 -28.40 -9.87
N GLN A 470 -5.81 -29.58 -9.81
CA GLN A 470 -5.48 -30.70 -10.71
C GLN A 470 -5.78 -30.37 -12.17
N PHE A 471 -6.91 -29.71 -12.44
CA PHE A 471 -7.27 -29.29 -13.80
C PHE A 471 -6.25 -28.29 -14.38
N TRP A 472 -5.88 -27.25 -13.62
CA TRP A 472 -4.86 -26.29 -14.07
C TRP A 472 -3.51 -26.96 -14.33
N THR A 473 -3.12 -27.94 -13.51
CA THR A 473 -1.90 -28.74 -13.74
C THR A 473 -1.98 -29.51 -15.05
N LYS A 474 -3.10 -30.19 -15.33
CA LYS A 474 -3.33 -30.89 -16.60
C LYS A 474 -3.32 -29.93 -17.79
N LEU A 475 -4.03 -28.80 -17.69
CA LEU A 475 -4.06 -27.76 -18.72
C LEU A 475 -2.66 -27.23 -19.04
N ARG A 476 -1.81 -27.03 -18.03
CA ARG A 476 -0.40 -26.63 -18.25
C ARG A 476 0.37 -27.66 -19.07
N MET A 477 0.22 -28.94 -18.75
CA MET A 477 0.89 -30.03 -19.47
C MET A 477 0.42 -30.10 -20.93
N GLU A 478 -0.88 -29.94 -21.17
CA GLU A 478 -1.45 -29.88 -22.53
C GLU A 478 -0.97 -28.65 -23.31
N LEU A 479 -0.92 -27.47 -22.69
CA LEU A 479 -0.41 -26.27 -23.36
C LEU A 479 1.10 -26.39 -23.69
N LEU A 480 1.88 -27.04 -22.83
CA LEU A 480 3.28 -27.35 -23.11
C LEU A 480 3.43 -28.33 -24.27
N SER A 481 2.62 -29.40 -24.29
CA SER A 481 2.65 -30.41 -25.36
C SER A 481 2.22 -29.81 -26.71
N ALA A 482 1.16 -29.01 -26.73
CA ALA A 482 0.67 -28.33 -27.93
C ALA A 482 1.68 -27.28 -28.44
N SER A 483 2.33 -26.54 -27.53
CA SER A 483 3.36 -25.56 -27.90
C SER A 483 4.62 -26.19 -28.49
N ALA A 484 4.99 -27.41 -28.07
CA ALA A 484 6.15 -28.12 -28.59
C ALA A 484 5.99 -28.56 -30.05
N ILE A 485 4.74 -28.72 -30.51
CA ILE A 485 4.42 -29.13 -31.88
C ILE A 485 4.57 -27.95 -32.86
N LEU A 486 4.44 -26.71 -32.40
CA LEU A 486 4.39 -25.49 -33.24
C LEU A 486 5.77 -24.82 -33.47
N THR A 487 6.87 -25.39 -32.97
CA THR A 487 8.19 -24.72 -32.93
C THR A 487 8.98 -24.72 -34.24
N SER A 488 8.43 -24.19 -35.33
CA SER A 488 9.26 -23.67 -36.44
C SER A 488 9.39 -22.14 -36.45
N GLU A 489 8.51 -21.37 -35.78
CA GLU A 489 8.64 -19.91 -35.68
C GLU A 489 8.28 -19.39 -34.27
N LYS A 490 9.23 -18.79 -33.54
CA LYS A 490 9.00 -18.15 -32.23
C LYS A 490 8.89 -16.64 -32.36
N PRO A 491 7.74 -16.06 -31.99
CA PRO A 491 7.74 -14.97 -31.01
C PRO A 491 6.69 -15.07 -29.87
N ASN A 492 5.67 -15.94 -29.96
CA ASN A 492 4.49 -15.85 -29.08
C ASN A 492 4.49 -16.67 -27.77
N SER A 493 5.49 -17.54 -27.51
CA SER A 493 5.45 -18.39 -26.31
C SER A 493 5.50 -17.60 -24.99
N SER A 494 6.14 -16.42 -24.98
CA SER A 494 6.23 -15.57 -23.77
C SER A 494 4.90 -14.91 -23.40
N GLN A 495 4.05 -14.61 -24.39
CA GLN A 495 2.75 -13.96 -24.18
C GLN A 495 1.73 -14.96 -23.62
N LEU A 496 1.69 -16.18 -24.17
CA LEU A 496 0.80 -17.25 -23.68
C LEU A 496 1.03 -17.53 -22.19
N TRP A 497 2.28 -17.75 -21.77
CA TRP A 497 2.58 -18.03 -20.37
C TRP A 497 2.29 -16.85 -19.45
N ARG A 498 2.51 -15.61 -19.91
CA ARG A 498 2.14 -14.40 -19.16
C ARG A 498 0.64 -14.35 -18.91
N LEU A 499 -0.16 -14.66 -19.93
CA LEU A 499 -1.62 -14.66 -19.85
C LEU A 499 -2.17 -15.84 -19.05
N TYR A 500 -1.61 -17.04 -19.22
CA TYR A 500 -1.93 -18.23 -18.44
C TYR A 500 -1.81 -17.94 -16.94
N TRP A 501 -0.67 -17.38 -16.53
CA TRP A 501 -0.40 -17.11 -15.13
C TRP A 501 -1.22 -15.96 -14.55
N ALA A 502 -1.56 -14.96 -15.36
CA ALA A 502 -2.47 -13.89 -14.96
C ALA A 502 -3.90 -14.43 -14.74
N ASN A 503 -4.39 -15.31 -15.63
CA ASN A 503 -5.70 -15.94 -15.50
C ASN A 503 -5.74 -16.92 -14.33
N HIS A 504 -4.73 -17.77 -14.17
CA HIS A 504 -4.57 -18.68 -13.03
C HIS A 504 -4.68 -17.94 -11.69
N GLN A 505 -3.94 -16.85 -11.52
CA GLN A 505 -3.98 -16.04 -10.30
C GLN A 505 -5.38 -15.44 -10.06
N ARG A 506 -6.03 -14.91 -11.10
CA ARG A 506 -7.40 -14.36 -11.00
C ARG A 506 -8.44 -15.42 -10.68
N PHE A 507 -8.27 -16.64 -11.20
CA PHE A 507 -9.14 -17.78 -10.95
C PHE A 507 -9.13 -18.16 -9.47
N PHE A 508 -7.97 -18.45 -8.89
CA PHE A 508 -7.89 -18.88 -7.48
C PHE A 508 -8.23 -17.78 -6.49
N ARG A 509 -7.95 -16.50 -6.80
CA ARG A 509 -8.45 -15.38 -5.98
C ARG A 509 -9.98 -15.37 -5.89
N HIS A 510 -10.66 -15.62 -7.01
CA HIS A 510 -12.12 -15.66 -7.06
C HIS A 510 -12.67 -16.88 -6.28
N MET A 511 -12.01 -18.04 -6.37
CA MET A 511 -12.32 -19.21 -5.54
C MET A 511 -12.23 -18.88 -4.05
N CYS A 512 -11.14 -18.26 -3.60
CA CYS A 512 -10.95 -17.86 -2.20
C CYS A 512 -11.97 -16.81 -1.72
N MET A 513 -12.42 -15.90 -2.58
CA MET A 513 -13.49 -14.96 -2.24
C MET A 513 -14.83 -15.69 -2.06
N SER A 514 -15.15 -16.60 -2.97
CA SER A 514 -16.41 -17.36 -2.95
C SER A 514 -16.49 -18.29 -1.73
N ALA A 515 -15.38 -18.92 -1.35
CA ALA A 515 -15.31 -19.78 -0.17
C ALA A 515 -15.60 -19.05 1.16
N LYS A 516 -15.49 -17.72 1.21
CA LYS A 516 -15.79 -16.92 2.40
C LYS A 516 -17.26 -16.51 2.50
N VAL A 517 -18.03 -16.61 1.40
CA VAL A 517 -19.42 -16.13 1.35
C VAL A 517 -20.28 -16.76 2.45
N PRO A 518 -20.29 -18.08 2.69
CA PRO A 518 -21.13 -18.67 3.74
C PRO A 518 -20.80 -18.12 5.13
N ALA A 519 -19.52 -17.94 5.45
CA ALA A 519 -19.10 -17.39 6.74
C ALA A 519 -19.48 -15.91 6.89
N VAL A 520 -19.32 -15.12 5.83
CA VAL A 520 -19.76 -13.71 5.82
C VAL A 520 -21.26 -13.60 6.04
N VAL A 521 -22.07 -14.42 5.37
CA VAL A 521 -23.53 -14.43 5.53
C VAL A 521 -23.94 -14.78 6.96
N ARG A 522 -23.29 -15.76 7.60
CA ARG A 522 -23.53 -16.09 9.02
C ARG A 522 -23.21 -14.91 9.93
N ILE A 523 -22.02 -14.32 9.81
CA ILE A 523 -21.60 -13.16 10.61
C ILE A 523 -22.56 -11.98 10.40
N CYS A 524 -22.98 -11.74 9.17
CA CYS A 524 -23.95 -10.70 8.85
C CYS A 524 -25.30 -10.97 9.53
N SER A 525 -25.80 -12.20 9.45
CA SER A 525 -27.07 -12.57 10.06
C SER A 525 -27.05 -12.40 11.59
N GLU A 526 -25.95 -12.80 12.25
CA GLU A 526 -25.76 -12.59 13.69
C GLU A 526 -25.64 -11.11 14.07
N ALA A 527 -25.00 -10.30 13.24
CA ALA A 527 -24.88 -8.86 13.46
C ALA A 527 -26.22 -8.13 13.25
N LEU A 528 -27.01 -8.52 12.24
CA LEU A 528 -28.37 -8.03 12.03
C LEU A 528 -29.28 -8.39 13.19
N ALA A 529 -29.16 -9.61 13.74
CA ALA A 529 -29.91 -10.03 14.92
C ALA A 529 -29.57 -9.21 16.18
N LYS A 530 -28.44 -8.51 16.19
CA LYS A 530 -28.01 -7.58 17.26
C LYS A 530 -28.28 -6.12 16.91
N ASP A 531 -29.17 -5.84 15.94
CA ASP A 531 -29.52 -4.52 15.43
C ASP A 531 -28.30 -3.68 14.96
N LYS A 532 -27.26 -4.34 14.43
CA LYS A 532 -26.08 -3.67 13.88
C LYS A 532 -26.25 -3.41 12.38
N CYS A 533 -25.74 -2.26 11.92
CA CYS A 533 -25.57 -1.98 10.50
C CYS A 533 -24.30 -2.65 9.97
N ILE A 534 -24.39 -3.25 8.78
CA ILE A 534 -23.28 -3.99 8.18
C ILE A 534 -22.88 -3.34 6.87
N VAL A 535 -21.58 -3.28 6.65
CA VAL A 535 -20.98 -2.79 5.42
C VAL A 535 -19.99 -3.84 4.94
N ILE A 536 -20.20 -4.37 3.73
CA ILE A 536 -19.35 -5.40 3.13
C ILE A 536 -18.50 -4.75 2.04
N GLY A 537 -17.18 -4.81 2.18
CA GLY A 537 -16.23 -4.40 1.16
C GLY A 537 -15.75 -5.61 0.36
N LEU A 538 -15.87 -5.56 -0.97
CA LEU A 538 -15.36 -6.59 -1.89
C LEU A 538 -14.32 -5.98 -2.84
N GLN A 539 -13.25 -6.72 -3.13
CA GLN A 539 -12.16 -6.25 -3.99
C GLN A 539 -12.53 -6.22 -5.49
N SER A 540 -13.56 -6.96 -5.91
CA SER A 540 -13.98 -7.09 -7.31
C SER A 540 -15.47 -7.40 -7.40
N THR A 541 -16.16 -6.80 -8.37
CA THR A 541 -17.61 -6.98 -8.61
C THR A 541 -17.92 -8.10 -9.62
N GLY A 542 -16.93 -8.51 -10.42
CA GLY A 542 -17.11 -9.52 -11.48
C GLY A 542 -17.93 -9.06 -12.70
N GLU A 543 -18.44 -7.81 -12.72
CA GLU A 543 -19.43 -7.30 -13.68
C GLU A 543 -19.07 -7.56 -15.15
N ALA A 544 -17.85 -7.25 -15.57
CA ALA A 544 -17.43 -7.38 -16.96
C ALA A 544 -17.61 -8.80 -17.50
N ARG A 545 -17.48 -9.82 -16.64
CA ARG A 545 -17.66 -11.23 -17.02
C ARG A 545 -19.13 -11.60 -17.08
N THR A 546 -19.92 -11.08 -16.14
CA THR A 546 -21.36 -11.27 -16.13
C THR A 546 -21.99 -10.70 -17.41
N GLU A 547 -21.59 -9.50 -17.83
CA GLU A 547 -22.09 -8.85 -19.05
C GLU A 547 -21.69 -9.63 -20.33
N GLU A 548 -20.44 -10.12 -20.39
CA GLU A 548 -19.95 -10.91 -21.52
C GLU A 548 -20.69 -12.25 -21.66
N ALA A 549 -20.90 -12.97 -20.54
CA ALA A 549 -21.63 -14.22 -20.54
C ALA A 549 -23.12 -14.03 -20.87
N VAL A 550 -23.76 -12.97 -20.37
CA VAL A 550 -25.15 -12.64 -20.77
C VAL A 550 -25.25 -12.33 -22.27
N THR A 551 -24.25 -11.63 -22.84
CA THR A 551 -24.20 -11.38 -24.28
C THR A 551 -24.09 -12.69 -25.09
N LYS A 552 -23.45 -13.72 -24.53
CA LYS A 552 -23.20 -15.01 -25.18
C LYS A 552 -24.36 -16.01 -25.03
N TYR A 553 -24.94 -16.12 -23.85
CA TYR A 553 -25.93 -17.14 -23.51
C TYR A 553 -27.37 -16.61 -23.44
N GLY A 554 -27.57 -15.28 -23.47
CA GLY A 554 -28.88 -14.64 -23.33
C GLY A 554 -29.13 -14.08 -21.93
N ALA A 555 -30.26 -13.38 -21.79
CA ALA A 555 -30.63 -12.66 -20.55
C ALA A 555 -31.29 -13.56 -19.48
N ASP A 556 -31.78 -14.73 -19.86
CA ASP A 556 -32.40 -15.73 -18.99
C ASP A 556 -31.43 -16.91 -18.84
N LEU A 557 -30.91 -17.13 -17.63
CA LEU A 557 -29.94 -18.17 -17.33
C LEU A 557 -30.48 -19.11 -16.25
N ASP A 558 -30.06 -20.37 -16.26
CA ASP A 558 -30.52 -21.37 -15.28
C ASP A 558 -30.01 -21.13 -13.86
N ASP A 559 -28.84 -20.48 -13.71
CA ASP A 559 -28.26 -20.09 -12.42
C ASP A 559 -27.29 -18.92 -12.56
N PHE A 560 -26.77 -18.41 -11.44
CA PHE A 560 -25.75 -17.35 -11.44
C PHE A 560 -24.48 -17.75 -12.22
N ILE A 561 -23.85 -16.76 -12.86
CA ILE A 561 -22.65 -17.00 -13.66
C ILE A 561 -21.45 -17.25 -12.76
N SER A 562 -20.76 -18.37 -13.00
CA SER A 562 -19.50 -18.68 -12.35
C SER A 562 -18.35 -17.87 -12.99
N GLY A 563 -17.89 -16.84 -12.26
CA GLY A 563 -16.77 -15.99 -12.69
C GLY A 563 -15.45 -16.74 -12.98
N PRO A 564 -15.08 -17.80 -12.24
CA PRO A 564 -13.93 -18.64 -12.53
C PRO A 564 -14.11 -19.47 -13.82
N ARG A 565 -15.32 -19.98 -14.07
CA ARG A 565 -15.66 -20.79 -15.26
C ARG A 565 -15.48 -19.99 -16.55
N GLU A 566 -16.10 -18.81 -16.62
CA GLU A 566 -16.02 -17.95 -17.82
C GLU A 566 -14.59 -17.49 -18.11
N LEU A 567 -13.80 -17.23 -17.08
CA LEU A 567 -12.39 -16.90 -17.24
C LEU A 567 -11.60 -18.05 -17.88
N LEU A 568 -11.84 -19.28 -17.44
CA LEU A 568 -11.19 -20.47 -18.01
C LEU A 568 -11.63 -20.72 -19.46
N LEU A 569 -12.94 -20.66 -19.73
CA LEU A 569 -13.48 -20.85 -21.07
C LEU A 569 -12.89 -19.85 -22.06
N LYS A 570 -12.91 -18.57 -21.73
CA LYS A 570 -12.36 -17.50 -22.57
C LYS A 570 -10.86 -17.68 -22.80
N PHE A 571 -10.11 -18.00 -21.75
CA PHE A 571 -8.67 -18.20 -21.87
C PHE A 571 -8.34 -19.34 -22.85
N VAL A 572 -8.97 -20.50 -22.70
CA VAL A 572 -8.77 -21.65 -23.60
C VAL A 572 -9.26 -21.33 -25.00
N ASP A 573 -10.38 -20.65 -25.15
CA ASP A 573 -10.94 -20.36 -26.46
C ASP A 573 -10.04 -19.42 -27.29
N GLU A 574 -9.56 -18.33 -26.69
CA GLU A 574 -8.79 -17.30 -27.38
C GLU A 574 -7.30 -17.61 -27.52
N ASN A 575 -6.73 -18.40 -26.60
CA ASN A 575 -5.27 -18.51 -26.45
C ASN A 575 -4.73 -19.92 -26.57
N TYR A 576 -5.58 -20.92 -26.83
CA TYR A 576 -5.08 -22.27 -27.10
C TYR A 576 -4.23 -22.25 -28.38
N PRO A 577 -3.01 -22.81 -28.34
CA PRO A 577 -2.09 -22.74 -29.46
C PRO A 577 -2.55 -23.67 -30.59
N LEU A 578 -3.23 -23.11 -31.59
CA LEU A 578 -3.64 -23.80 -32.81
C LEU A 578 -2.64 -23.54 -33.95
N PRO A 579 -2.35 -24.54 -34.80
CA PRO A 579 -1.58 -24.31 -36.03
C PRO A 579 -2.35 -23.39 -36.99
N GLU A 580 -1.64 -22.81 -37.97
CA GLU A 580 -2.27 -21.96 -38.99
C GLU A 580 -3.39 -22.72 -39.70
N LYS A 581 -4.58 -22.10 -39.76
CA LYS A 581 -5.73 -22.70 -40.44
C LYS A 581 -5.43 -22.79 -41.94
N PRO A 582 -5.47 -23.98 -42.56
CA PRO A 582 -5.21 -24.11 -43.99
C PRO A 582 -6.26 -23.34 -44.80
N GLU A 583 -5.85 -22.41 -45.66
CA GLU A 583 -6.75 -21.69 -46.55
C GLU A 583 -7.32 -22.66 -47.61
N SER A 584 -8.65 -22.69 -47.75
CA SER A 584 -9.31 -23.43 -48.82
C SER A 584 -9.14 -22.69 -50.15
N LEU A 585 -8.18 -23.08 -50.96
CA LEU A 585 -7.98 -22.50 -52.29
C LEU A 585 -8.77 -23.26 -53.36
N SER A 586 -9.55 -22.53 -54.16
CA SER A 586 -10.05 -23.00 -55.45
C SER A 586 -8.87 -23.27 -56.40
N GLY A 587 -8.96 -24.32 -57.22
CA GLY A 587 -7.84 -24.86 -58.01
C GLY A 587 -7.08 -23.88 -58.92
N ASP A 588 -7.65 -22.73 -59.26
CA ASP A 588 -7.03 -21.72 -60.15
C ASP A 588 -5.97 -20.83 -59.48
N ASP A 589 -5.98 -20.69 -58.15
CA ASP A 589 -5.05 -19.75 -57.47
C ASP A 589 -3.67 -20.37 -57.20
N GLY A 590 -3.58 -21.69 -57.05
CA GLY A 590 -2.30 -22.39 -56.88
C GLY A 590 -1.38 -22.29 -58.10
N VAL A 591 -1.97 -22.19 -59.31
CA VAL A 591 -1.24 -22.06 -60.58
C VAL A 591 -0.65 -20.64 -60.74
N LYS A 592 -1.40 -19.61 -60.33
CA LYS A 592 -0.97 -18.20 -60.38
C LYS A 592 0.16 -17.89 -59.40
N GLU A 593 0.16 -18.50 -58.22
CA GLU A 593 1.21 -18.29 -57.20
C GLU A 593 2.57 -18.89 -57.62
N LEU A 594 2.53 -20.05 -58.30
CA LEU A 594 3.70 -20.73 -58.86
C LEU A 594 4.32 -19.93 -60.03
N GLN A 595 3.47 -19.29 -60.84
CA GLN A 595 3.90 -18.37 -61.88
C GLN A 595 4.52 -17.10 -61.27
N ARG A 596 3.97 -16.51 -60.19
CA ARG A 596 4.59 -15.34 -59.52
C ARG A 596 5.97 -15.65 -58.93
N LYS A 597 6.13 -16.76 -58.21
CA LYS A 597 7.41 -17.15 -57.58
C LYS A 597 8.53 -17.45 -58.59
N ARG A 598 8.19 -17.85 -59.84
CA ARG A 598 9.17 -18.04 -60.92
C ARG A 598 9.55 -16.74 -61.66
N HIS A 599 8.64 -15.77 -61.79
CA HIS A 599 8.96 -14.45 -62.36
C HIS A 599 9.89 -13.63 -61.46
N SER A 600 9.92 -13.90 -60.15
CA SER A 600 10.85 -13.25 -59.21
C SER A 600 12.28 -13.84 -59.20
N ALA A 601 12.52 -14.94 -59.91
CA ALA A 601 13.82 -15.60 -59.98
C ALA A 601 14.47 -15.38 -61.36
N THR A 602 14.89 -14.15 -61.64
CA THR A 602 15.77 -13.83 -62.78
C THR A 602 17.20 -14.33 -62.47
N PRO A 603 17.82 -15.19 -63.29
CA PRO A 603 19.19 -15.64 -63.03
C PRO A 603 20.17 -14.59 -63.55
N GLY A 604 20.72 -13.75 -62.66
CA GLY A 604 21.68 -12.76 -63.15
C GLY A 604 22.25 -11.71 -62.21
N VAL A 605 22.30 -11.86 -60.89
CA VAL A 605 23.26 -11.09 -60.06
C VAL A 605 23.72 -11.93 -58.87
N SER A 606 24.99 -12.33 -58.91
CA SER A 606 25.71 -12.92 -57.78
C SER A 606 26.06 -11.84 -56.76
N TYR A 607 25.64 -11.98 -55.50
CA TYR A 607 26.36 -11.38 -54.37
C TYR A 607 26.40 -12.28 -53.14
N ARG A 608 27.64 -12.63 -52.76
CA ARG A 608 27.99 -13.18 -51.44
C ARG A 608 27.76 -12.13 -50.35
N GLY A 609 27.07 -12.55 -49.29
CA GLY A 609 27.42 -12.26 -47.90
C GLY A 609 27.06 -10.89 -47.32
N ARG A 610 26.22 -10.88 -46.28
CA ARG A 610 26.61 -10.51 -44.90
C ARG A 610 25.42 -10.56 -43.94
N VAL A 611 25.72 -11.09 -42.76
CA VAL A 611 25.02 -10.91 -41.49
C VAL A 611 24.89 -9.42 -41.16
N ARG A 612 23.72 -8.98 -40.67
CA ARG A 612 23.48 -8.06 -39.51
C ARG A 612 22.00 -7.66 -39.48
N LYS A 613 21.28 -7.85 -38.37
CA LYS A 613 21.22 -7.01 -37.15
C LYS A 613 20.08 -5.99 -37.27
N ALA A 614 19.18 -6.07 -36.29
CA ALA A 614 18.06 -5.17 -36.08
C ALA A 614 18.48 -3.70 -35.98
N ALA A 615 17.61 -2.79 -36.44
CA ALA A 615 17.46 -1.44 -35.92
C ALA A 615 16.06 -0.88 -36.27
N ARG A 616 15.51 -0.13 -35.31
CA ARG A 616 14.18 0.51 -35.22
C ARG A 616 14.13 1.86 -35.99
N LEU A 617 12.90 2.37 -36.20
CA LEU A 617 12.38 3.78 -36.15
C LEU A 617 11.15 3.87 -37.11
N GLN A 618 9.89 4.17 -36.71
CA GLN A 618 9.25 5.47 -36.36
C GLN A 618 9.73 6.63 -37.26
N ASP A 619 8.93 7.55 -37.81
CA ASP A 619 7.52 7.97 -37.72
C ASP A 619 7.24 8.94 -38.92
N GLU A 620 5.97 9.35 -39.13
CA GLU A 620 5.50 10.62 -39.78
C GLU A 620 5.67 10.82 -41.31
N SER A 621 4.59 10.85 -42.10
CA SER A 621 3.71 11.98 -42.51
C SER A 621 4.28 12.85 -43.64
N ASP A 622 3.53 13.01 -44.74
CA ASP A 622 3.25 14.33 -45.36
C ASP A 622 2.27 14.22 -46.55
N VAL A 623 1.61 15.35 -46.79
CA VAL A 623 0.39 15.61 -47.58
C VAL A 623 0.76 16.30 -48.90
N GLU A 624 -0.22 16.37 -49.83
CA GLU A 624 -0.28 17.22 -51.04
C GLU A 624 0.56 16.77 -52.24
N SER A 625 0.27 17.12 -53.48
CA SER A 625 -0.94 17.39 -54.30
C SER A 625 -0.40 17.52 -55.73
N ASP A 626 -1.30 17.48 -56.72
CA ASP A 626 -1.17 18.12 -58.05
C ASP A 626 -0.12 17.57 -59.05
N LEU A 627 -0.54 16.93 -60.15
CA LEU A 627 -1.03 17.45 -61.44
C LEU A 627 0.09 17.44 -62.50
N GLU A 628 -0.37 17.42 -63.77
CA GLU A 628 0.36 17.47 -65.06
C GLU A 628 0.78 16.09 -65.62
N SER A 629 0.14 15.53 -66.66
CA SER A 629 0.06 15.94 -68.09
C SER A 629 1.46 15.96 -68.73
N GLU A 630 1.80 15.44 -69.91
CA GLU A 630 1.09 15.03 -71.12
C GLU A 630 1.94 14.02 -71.92
N SER A 631 1.24 13.23 -72.73
CA SER A 631 1.50 12.94 -74.15
C SER A 631 2.79 12.26 -74.65
N ASP A 632 2.55 11.08 -75.21
CA ASP A 632 2.62 10.80 -76.66
C ASP A 632 3.95 10.98 -77.39
N SER A 633 4.46 9.86 -77.88
CA SER A 633 5.07 9.78 -79.22
C SER A 633 5.35 8.32 -79.56
N ASP A 634 4.67 7.85 -80.61
CA ASP A 634 5.17 6.76 -81.46
C ASP A 634 6.63 7.03 -81.87
N PRO A 635 7.36 5.96 -82.20
CA PRO A 635 7.95 5.98 -83.52
C PRO A 635 7.73 4.67 -84.28
N ASP A 636 7.28 4.82 -85.52
CA ASP A 636 7.52 3.85 -86.58
C ASP A 636 9.01 3.49 -86.67
N CYS A 637 9.32 2.20 -86.70
CA CYS A 637 10.55 1.70 -87.31
C CYS A 637 10.28 0.36 -88.01
N VAL A 638 10.36 0.46 -89.33
CA VAL A 638 10.54 -0.60 -90.31
C VAL A 638 11.78 -1.41 -89.95
N GLU A 639 11.71 -2.74 -89.99
CA GLU A 639 12.61 -3.63 -90.76
C GLU A 639 12.60 -5.07 -90.24
N SER A 640 12.78 -5.95 -91.21
CA SER A 640 12.89 -7.40 -91.12
C SER A 640 13.93 -7.86 -90.10
N ASP A 641 13.52 -8.74 -89.18
CA ASP A 641 14.42 -9.70 -88.55
C ASP A 641 13.70 -11.04 -88.44
N ASP A 642 13.90 -11.90 -89.44
CA ASP A 642 13.73 -13.35 -89.27
C ASP A 642 14.87 -13.83 -88.37
N GLU A 643 14.74 -13.58 -87.05
CA GLU A 643 15.60 -14.19 -86.04
C GLU A 643 15.35 -15.70 -86.05
N PHE A 644 16.25 -16.44 -86.69
CA PHE A 644 16.34 -17.88 -86.55
C PHE A 644 16.72 -18.20 -85.09
N GLN A 645 15.93 -19.04 -84.45
CA GLN A 645 16.16 -19.51 -83.09
C GLN A 645 16.36 -21.02 -83.13
N ILE A 646 17.11 -21.54 -82.16
CA ILE A 646 17.48 -22.96 -82.11
C ILE A 646 16.42 -23.72 -81.31
N CYS A 647 15.94 -24.84 -81.85
CA CYS A 647 15.10 -25.77 -81.10
C CYS A 647 15.93 -26.49 -80.04
N ASP A 648 15.57 -26.38 -78.77
CA ASP A 648 16.33 -26.94 -77.64
C ASP A 648 16.30 -28.48 -77.56
N ILE A 649 15.53 -29.18 -78.42
CA ILE A 649 15.50 -30.66 -78.51
C ILE A 649 16.39 -31.17 -79.64
N CYS A 650 16.25 -30.63 -80.85
CA CYS A 650 16.94 -31.15 -82.04
C CYS A 650 18.12 -30.25 -82.50
N ASN A 651 18.34 -29.13 -81.81
CA ASN A 651 19.41 -28.17 -82.06
C ASN A 651 19.48 -27.60 -83.48
N SER A 652 18.35 -27.59 -84.21
CA SER A 652 18.27 -27.02 -85.56
C SER A 652 17.73 -25.58 -85.53
N GLU A 653 18.32 -24.75 -86.39
CA GLU A 653 17.93 -23.34 -86.59
C GLU A 653 16.64 -23.26 -87.41
N THR A 654 15.65 -22.52 -86.90
CA THR A 654 14.37 -22.31 -87.59
C THR A 654 13.79 -20.96 -87.23
N GLU A 655 12.92 -20.42 -88.10
CA GLU A 655 12.19 -19.18 -87.83
C GLU A 655 11.43 -19.25 -86.49
N ARG A 656 11.59 -18.24 -85.63
CA ARG A 656 10.96 -18.15 -84.31
C ARG A 656 9.44 -18.39 -84.31
N LYS A 657 8.74 -18.03 -85.39
CA LYS A 657 7.29 -18.24 -85.57
C LYS A 657 6.87 -19.73 -85.64
N LYS A 658 7.81 -20.63 -85.90
CA LYS A 658 7.58 -22.09 -86.04
C LYS A 658 7.95 -22.88 -84.76
N LEU A 659 8.45 -22.21 -83.72
CA LEU A 659 8.82 -22.80 -82.44
C LEU A 659 7.78 -22.47 -81.37
N LEU A 660 7.43 -23.46 -80.55
CA LEU A 660 6.61 -23.26 -79.35
C LEU A 660 7.50 -22.85 -78.19
N GLN A 661 7.19 -21.73 -77.56
CA GLN A 661 7.86 -21.30 -76.34
C GLN A 661 7.10 -21.82 -75.12
N CYS A 662 7.76 -22.58 -74.26
CA CYS A 662 7.17 -22.97 -72.98
C CYS A 662 6.97 -21.74 -72.09
N SER A 663 5.73 -21.51 -71.64
CA SER A 663 5.37 -20.41 -70.74
C SER A 663 6.14 -20.46 -69.40
N CYS A 664 6.60 -21.65 -68.99
CA CYS A 664 7.26 -21.91 -67.69
C CYS A 664 8.79 -21.83 -67.72
N CYS A 665 9.46 -22.39 -68.75
CA CYS A 665 10.93 -22.45 -68.82
C CYS A 665 11.53 -21.65 -69.97
N LYS A 666 10.70 -21.01 -70.81
CA LYS A 666 11.09 -20.18 -71.97
C LYS A 666 11.86 -20.90 -73.08
N GLN A 667 12.08 -22.20 -72.97
CA GLN A 667 12.68 -23.03 -74.02
C GLN A 667 11.80 -23.10 -75.27
N LEU A 668 12.46 -23.14 -76.42
CA LEU A 668 11.86 -23.12 -77.74
C LEU A 668 11.95 -24.50 -78.38
N MET A 669 10.79 -25.07 -78.73
CA MET A 669 10.69 -26.45 -79.21
C MET A 669 9.84 -26.54 -80.48
N HIS A 670 10.21 -27.40 -81.43
CA HIS A 670 9.32 -27.70 -82.54
C HIS A 670 8.07 -28.46 -82.05
N PRO A 671 6.86 -28.14 -82.56
CA PRO A 671 5.66 -28.92 -82.29
C PRO A 671 5.82 -30.42 -82.59
N ALA A 672 6.63 -30.76 -83.61
CA ALA A 672 6.92 -32.12 -84.04
C ALA A 672 8.02 -32.83 -83.23
N CYS A 673 8.89 -32.09 -82.52
CA CYS A 673 9.93 -32.67 -81.66
C CYS A 673 9.40 -33.06 -80.27
N LEU A 674 8.15 -32.71 -79.96
CA LEU A 674 7.47 -33.09 -78.74
C LEU A 674 6.86 -34.49 -78.91
N VAL A 675 6.84 -35.27 -77.83
CA VAL A 675 6.21 -36.59 -77.81
C VAL A 675 5.05 -36.56 -76.81
N PRO A 676 3.79 -36.78 -77.24
CA PRO A 676 3.33 -36.89 -78.63
C PRO A 676 3.37 -35.53 -79.38
N PRO A 677 3.48 -35.53 -80.73
CA PRO A 677 3.55 -34.31 -81.53
C PRO A 677 2.30 -33.46 -81.39
N VAL A 678 2.47 -32.13 -81.23
CA VAL A 678 1.35 -31.20 -81.10
C VAL A 678 0.88 -30.78 -82.49
N VAL A 679 -0.32 -31.21 -82.89
CA VAL A 679 -0.90 -30.93 -84.22
C VAL A 679 -2.20 -30.13 -84.04
N GLY A 680 -2.09 -28.79 -83.92
CA GLY A 680 -3.23 -27.90 -83.72
C GLY A 680 -2.85 -26.50 -83.22
N ALA A 681 -3.83 -25.60 -83.13
CA ALA A 681 -3.63 -24.27 -82.55
C ALA A 681 -3.35 -24.40 -81.04
N VAL A 682 -2.18 -23.90 -80.61
CA VAL A 682 -1.69 -24.02 -79.23
C VAL A 682 -2.02 -22.74 -78.47
N PRO A 683 -2.65 -22.80 -77.28
CA PRO A 683 -2.96 -21.61 -76.50
C PRO A 683 -1.68 -20.93 -75.99
N ALA A 684 -1.73 -19.61 -75.79
CA ALA A 684 -0.56 -18.76 -75.51
C ALA A 684 0.19 -19.10 -74.20
N ASP A 685 -0.42 -19.90 -73.32
CA ASP A 685 0.07 -20.31 -72.00
C ASP A 685 0.64 -21.74 -71.97
N TRP A 686 0.87 -22.38 -73.13
CA TRP A 686 1.37 -23.75 -73.23
C TRP A 686 2.69 -24.01 -72.49
N SER A 687 2.77 -25.15 -71.80
CA SER A 687 3.94 -25.61 -71.05
C SER A 687 4.38 -27.01 -71.50
N CYS A 688 5.70 -27.25 -71.53
CA CYS A 688 6.27 -28.53 -71.96
C CYS A 688 5.99 -29.67 -70.97
N HIS A 689 6.09 -30.93 -71.43
CA HIS A 689 5.78 -32.12 -70.63
C HIS A 689 6.56 -32.20 -69.31
N SER A 690 7.87 -31.92 -69.33
CA SER A 690 8.69 -31.90 -68.10
C SER A 690 8.28 -30.78 -67.13
N CYS A 691 7.84 -29.62 -67.62
CA CYS A 691 7.30 -28.57 -66.76
C CYS A 691 5.92 -28.93 -66.21
N LYS A 692 5.09 -29.65 -66.97
CA LYS A 692 3.79 -30.17 -66.51
C LYS A 692 3.98 -31.22 -65.43
N GLU A 693 4.85 -32.21 -65.64
CA GLU A 693 5.15 -33.24 -64.63
C GLU A 693 5.70 -32.63 -63.33
N LYS A 694 6.68 -31.72 -63.40
CA LYS A 694 7.20 -31.02 -62.20
C LYS A 694 6.16 -30.16 -61.49
N THR A 695 5.21 -29.60 -62.24
CA THR A 695 4.12 -28.79 -61.67
C THR A 695 3.08 -29.68 -61.01
N GLU A 696 2.75 -30.81 -61.62
CA GLU A 696 1.82 -31.80 -61.10
C GLU A 696 2.38 -32.53 -59.87
N GLU A 697 3.68 -32.87 -59.88
CA GLU A 697 4.41 -33.38 -58.72
C GLU A 697 4.44 -32.37 -57.56
N TYR A 698 4.71 -31.09 -57.84
CA TYR A 698 4.65 -30.03 -56.83
C TYR A 698 3.23 -29.86 -56.27
N LEU A 699 2.20 -29.87 -57.13
CA LEU A 699 0.80 -29.76 -56.70
C LEU A 699 0.37 -30.99 -55.90
N GLN A 700 0.89 -32.18 -56.22
CA GLN A 700 0.64 -33.39 -55.46
C GLN A 700 1.32 -33.35 -54.10
N ASN A 701 2.60 -32.97 -54.03
CA ASN A 701 3.33 -32.79 -52.78
C ASN A 701 2.71 -31.69 -51.90
N ARG A 702 2.25 -30.59 -52.50
CA ARG A 702 1.51 -29.51 -51.80
C ARG A 702 0.15 -29.99 -51.31
N ARG A 703 -0.58 -30.83 -52.07
CA ARG A 703 -1.84 -31.45 -51.62
C ARG A 703 -1.63 -32.40 -50.45
N VAL A 704 -0.58 -33.24 -50.49
CA VAL A 704 -0.21 -34.13 -49.38
C VAL A 704 0.19 -33.32 -48.14
N TYR A 705 0.98 -32.27 -48.31
CA TYR A 705 1.37 -31.37 -47.23
C TYR A 705 0.17 -30.63 -46.62
N LEU A 706 -0.75 -30.10 -47.43
CA LEU A 706 -1.98 -29.45 -46.96
C LEU A 706 -2.92 -30.43 -46.26
N ALA A 707 -3.03 -31.67 -46.75
CA ALA A 707 -3.81 -32.72 -46.09
C ALA A 707 -3.23 -33.09 -44.71
N GLN A 708 -1.90 -33.20 -44.60
CA GLN A 708 -1.21 -33.42 -43.33
C GLN A 708 -1.40 -32.23 -42.37
N LEU A 709 -1.35 -30.99 -42.87
CA LEU A 709 -1.56 -29.79 -42.07
C LEU A 709 -3.01 -29.67 -41.57
N LEU A 710 -4.00 -30.02 -42.40
CA LEU A 710 -5.41 -30.10 -42.03
C LEU A 710 -5.62 -31.16 -40.93
N GLU A 711 -5.07 -32.37 -41.09
CA GLU A 711 -5.18 -33.43 -40.09
C GLU A 711 -4.57 -33.02 -38.73
N TRP A 712 -3.46 -32.27 -38.75
CA TRP A 712 -2.86 -31.71 -37.53
C TRP A 712 -3.73 -30.61 -36.90
N TYR A 713 -4.32 -29.74 -37.72
CA TYR A 713 -5.23 -28.68 -37.25
C TYR A 713 -6.48 -29.28 -36.59
N GLU A 714 -7.13 -30.25 -37.24
CA GLU A 714 -8.33 -30.91 -36.72
C GLU A 714 -8.04 -31.62 -35.39
N LYS A 715 -6.91 -32.34 -35.27
CA LYS A 715 -6.49 -32.95 -34.01
C LYS A 715 -6.24 -31.93 -32.89
N ALA A 716 -5.68 -30.77 -33.22
CA ALA A 716 -5.46 -29.70 -32.23
C ALA A 716 -6.78 -29.05 -31.79
N GLU A 717 -7.72 -28.88 -32.72
CA GLU A 717 -9.07 -28.36 -32.46
C GLU A 717 -9.92 -29.34 -31.64
N GLU A 718 -9.79 -30.64 -31.89
CA GLU A 718 -10.44 -31.69 -31.09
C GLU A 718 -9.95 -31.64 -29.63
N ARG A 719 -8.63 -31.55 -29.41
CA ARG A 719 -8.05 -31.40 -28.06
C ARG A 719 -8.53 -30.13 -27.36
N LYS A 720 -8.57 -29.01 -28.08
CA LYS A 720 -9.13 -27.75 -27.57
C LYS A 720 -10.58 -27.94 -27.11
N SER A 721 -11.40 -28.63 -27.91
CA SER A 721 -12.81 -28.90 -27.61
C SER A 721 -12.98 -29.80 -26.38
N GLN A 722 -12.17 -30.86 -26.26
CA GLN A 722 -12.16 -31.73 -25.08
C GLN A 722 -11.84 -30.97 -23.79
N ILE A 723 -10.91 -30.01 -23.84
CA ILE A 723 -10.59 -29.14 -22.69
C ILE A 723 -11.77 -28.23 -22.35
N LEU A 724 -12.42 -27.63 -23.35
CA LEU A 724 -13.59 -26.78 -23.11
C LEU A 724 -14.74 -27.55 -22.47
N ASP A 725 -14.99 -28.80 -22.89
CA ASP A 725 -15.99 -29.67 -22.28
C ASP A 725 -15.60 -30.08 -20.85
N ALA A 726 -14.31 -30.35 -20.61
CA ALA A 726 -13.80 -30.57 -19.26
C ALA A 726 -14.06 -29.33 -18.36
N VAL A 727 -13.83 -28.11 -18.84
CA VAL A 727 -14.16 -26.88 -18.10
C VAL A 727 -15.66 -26.76 -17.81
N ARG A 728 -16.53 -27.14 -18.75
CA ARG A 728 -17.99 -27.15 -18.54
C ARG A 728 -18.44 -28.17 -17.50
N SER A 729 -17.74 -29.29 -17.36
CA SER A 729 -18.05 -30.30 -16.35
C SER A 729 -17.48 -30.01 -14.95
N LEU A 730 -16.58 -29.04 -14.80
CA LEU A 730 -16.09 -28.64 -13.48
C LEU A 730 -17.21 -28.01 -12.67
N ASP A 731 -17.33 -28.45 -11.42
CA ASP A 731 -18.12 -27.76 -10.41
C ASP A 731 -17.33 -26.54 -9.92
N LEU A 732 -17.89 -25.34 -10.06
CA LEU A 732 -17.22 -24.07 -9.80
C LEU A 732 -18.20 -23.09 -9.15
N PRO A 733 -17.75 -22.25 -8.20
CA PRO A 733 -18.64 -21.43 -7.40
C PRO A 733 -19.22 -20.26 -8.23
N ASN A 734 -20.35 -19.76 -7.75
CA ASN A 734 -21.04 -18.59 -8.31
C ASN A 734 -20.28 -17.30 -8.02
N ASN A 735 -20.65 -16.22 -8.72
CA ASN A 735 -20.08 -14.89 -8.46
C ASN A 735 -20.38 -14.46 -7.00
N PRO A 736 -19.37 -14.16 -6.17
CA PRO A 736 -19.55 -13.91 -4.74
C PRO A 736 -20.45 -12.71 -4.44
N LEU A 737 -20.45 -11.66 -5.28
CA LEU A 737 -21.32 -10.50 -5.05
C LEU A 737 -22.80 -10.86 -5.22
N ASP A 738 -23.14 -11.60 -6.27
CA ASP A 738 -24.52 -12.01 -6.55
C ASP A 738 -24.99 -13.04 -5.52
N ASP A 739 -24.12 -13.97 -5.13
CA ASP A 739 -24.39 -14.98 -4.10
C ASP A 739 -24.61 -14.36 -2.71
N ILE A 740 -23.81 -13.35 -2.31
CA ILE A 740 -24.03 -12.60 -1.06
C ILE A 740 -25.40 -11.90 -1.08
N ILE A 741 -25.76 -11.25 -2.20
CA ILE A 741 -27.04 -10.54 -2.31
C ILE A 741 -28.21 -11.52 -2.22
N ASP A 742 -28.14 -12.65 -2.92
CA ASP A 742 -29.18 -13.68 -2.90
C ASP A 742 -29.37 -14.25 -1.48
N GLN A 743 -28.28 -14.69 -0.83
CA GLN A 743 -28.32 -15.31 0.49
C GLN A 743 -28.75 -14.34 1.61
N LEU A 744 -28.51 -13.03 1.46
CA LEU A 744 -28.99 -12.00 2.39
C LEU A 744 -30.44 -11.56 2.11
N GLY A 745 -31.14 -12.24 1.19
CA GLY A 745 -32.57 -12.06 0.94
C GLY A 745 -32.89 -11.12 -0.22
N GLY A 746 -31.95 -10.95 -1.17
CA GLY A 746 -32.16 -10.32 -2.46
C GLY A 746 -31.89 -8.79 -2.51
N PRO A 747 -32.04 -8.18 -3.69
CA PRO A 747 -31.71 -6.78 -3.93
C PRO A 747 -32.59 -5.79 -3.15
N ASP A 748 -33.78 -6.21 -2.70
CA ASP A 748 -34.67 -5.38 -1.89
C ASP A 748 -34.19 -5.21 -0.45
N LYS A 749 -33.38 -6.16 0.05
CA LYS A 749 -32.83 -6.14 1.41
C LYS A 749 -31.37 -5.70 1.47
N VAL A 750 -30.65 -5.79 0.35
CA VAL A 750 -29.23 -5.47 0.27
C VAL A 750 -29.02 -4.23 -0.60
N ALA A 751 -28.61 -3.13 0.03
CA ALA A 751 -28.22 -1.91 -0.68
C ALA A 751 -26.82 -2.09 -1.28
N GLU A 752 -26.76 -2.27 -2.59
CA GLU A 752 -25.50 -2.38 -3.31
C GLU A 752 -24.92 -0.96 -3.61
N ILE A 753 -23.63 -0.73 -3.39
CA ILE A 753 -22.97 0.58 -3.65
C ILE A 753 -21.79 0.40 -4.62
N THR A 754 -21.96 -0.45 -5.63
CA THR A 754 -20.93 -0.61 -6.68
C THR A 754 -21.23 0.27 -7.89
N GLY A 755 -20.22 0.48 -8.76
CA GLY A 755 -20.37 1.16 -10.04
C GLY A 755 -21.07 0.33 -11.13
N ARG A 756 -21.55 -0.89 -10.82
CA ARG A 756 -22.12 -1.79 -11.81
C ARG A 756 -23.49 -1.34 -12.30
N ARG A 757 -23.72 -1.43 -13.60
CA ARG A 757 -24.92 -0.92 -14.29
C ARG A 757 -26.07 -1.91 -14.30
N ARG A 758 -25.79 -3.21 -14.19
CA ARG A 758 -26.75 -4.31 -14.35
C ARG A 758 -26.43 -5.44 -13.37
N MET A 759 -27.41 -6.26 -13.04
CA MET A 759 -27.30 -7.36 -12.06
C MET A 759 -28.08 -8.61 -12.50
N LEU A 760 -27.70 -9.77 -11.96
CA LEU A 760 -28.49 -10.99 -12.05
C LEU A 760 -29.36 -11.10 -10.80
N VAL A 761 -30.66 -11.34 -10.97
CA VAL A 761 -31.60 -11.54 -9.85
C VAL A 761 -32.33 -12.85 -10.06
N ARG A 762 -32.38 -13.68 -9.02
CA ARG A 762 -33.15 -14.94 -9.03
C ARG A 762 -34.63 -14.62 -9.26
N SER A 763 -35.25 -15.31 -10.22
CA SER A 763 -36.63 -15.04 -10.59
C SER A 763 -37.60 -15.40 -9.45
N SER A 764 -38.73 -14.69 -9.34
CA SER A 764 -39.73 -14.85 -8.27
C SER A 764 -40.42 -16.22 -8.28
N ASP A 765 -40.34 -16.96 -9.38
CA ASP A 765 -40.83 -18.33 -9.53
C ASP A 765 -39.82 -19.40 -9.12
N GLY A 766 -38.63 -18.99 -8.65
CA GLY A 766 -37.55 -19.89 -8.22
C GLY A 766 -36.84 -20.61 -9.36
N LYS A 767 -37.17 -20.33 -10.63
CA LYS A 767 -36.55 -20.94 -11.81
C LYS A 767 -35.66 -19.93 -12.52
N GLY A 768 -34.34 -20.11 -12.40
CA GLY A 768 -33.36 -19.31 -13.11
C GLY A 768 -33.09 -17.93 -12.53
N VAL A 769 -32.22 -17.21 -13.22
CA VAL A 769 -31.81 -15.83 -12.93
C VAL A 769 -32.07 -14.96 -14.15
N THR A 770 -32.52 -13.73 -13.91
CA THR A 770 -32.82 -12.75 -14.95
C THR A 770 -31.83 -11.60 -14.89
N TYR A 771 -31.34 -11.17 -16.06
CA TYR A 771 -30.44 -10.04 -16.15
C TYR A 771 -31.23 -8.72 -16.21
N GLN A 772 -31.16 -7.95 -15.14
CA GLN A 772 -31.95 -6.73 -14.99
C GLN A 772 -31.06 -5.50 -14.95
N ALA A 773 -31.55 -4.42 -15.57
CA ALA A 773 -30.97 -3.10 -15.39
C ALA A 773 -31.12 -2.73 -13.91
N ARG A 774 -30.04 -2.20 -13.32
CA ARG A 774 -30.14 -1.67 -11.97
C ARG A 774 -31.06 -0.45 -12.02
N ASN A 775 -32.29 -0.61 -11.52
CA ASN A 775 -33.18 0.51 -11.30
C ASN A 775 -32.39 1.54 -10.47
N THR A 776 -32.33 2.74 -11.02
CA THR A 776 -31.55 3.88 -10.52
C THR A 776 -31.55 3.89 -9.00
N LEU A 777 -30.38 4.08 -8.36
CA LEU A 777 -30.29 4.31 -6.90
C LEU A 777 -31.46 5.21 -6.47
N LEU A 778 -32.46 4.61 -5.82
CA LEU A 778 -33.68 5.30 -5.45
C LEU A 778 -33.33 6.15 -4.24
N PHE A 779 -33.04 7.42 -4.51
CA PHE A 779 -33.04 8.45 -3.50
C PHE A 779 -34.46 8.97 -3.38
N SER A 780 -34.98 9.08 -2.17
CA SER A 780 -36.06 10.03 -1.96
C SER A 780 -35.60 11.43 -2.39
N ASN A 781 -36.53 12.33 -2.69
CA ASN A 781 -36.23 13.73 -3.00
C ASN A 781 -35.67 14.52 -1.80
N LEU A 782 -35.35 13.85 -0.68
CA LEU A 782 -34.71 14.44 0.49
C LEU A 782 -33.19 14.48 0.26
N GLY A 783 -32.63 15.68 0.14
CA GLY A 783 -31.19 15.89 -0.07
C GLY A 783 -30.28 15.22 0.98
N GLY A 784 -30.83 14.91 2.17
CA GLY A 784 -30.14 14.18 3.23
C GLY A 784 -29.83 12.70 2.91
N GLU A 785 -30.62 12.01 2.09
CA GLU A 785 -30.34 10.59 1.74
C GLU A 785 -29.13 10.43 0.82
N ARG A 786 -28.89 11.41 -0.06
CA ARG A 786 -27.69 11.44 -0.91
C ARG A 786 -26.40 11.57 -0.10
N ARG A 787 -26.48 12.13 1.11
CA ARG A 787 -25.36 12.23 2.06
C ARG A 787 -24.96 10.86 2.61
N PHE A 788 -25.91 9.95 2.85
CA PHE A 788 -25.60 8.62 3.37
C PHE A 788 -24.90 7.74 2.33
N ALA A 789 -25.38 7.71 1.09
CA ALA A 789 -24.76 6.90 0.03
C ALA A 789 -23.35 7.37 -0.34
N SER A 790 -23.12 8.70 -0.42
CA SER A 790 -21.79 9.26 -0.73
C SER A 790 -20.78 9.08 0.40
N ILE A 791 -21.21 9.19 1.66
CA ILE A 791 -20.36 8.94 2.83
C ILE A 791 -20.00 7.46 2.95
N VAL A 792 -20.94 6.54 2.70
CA VAL A 792 -20.66 5.09 2.76
C VAL A 792 -19.76 4.66 1.60
N ALA A 793 -19.99 5.14 0.38
CA ALA A 793 -19.12 4.88 -0.77
C ALA A 793 -17.68 5.37 -0.53
N LYS A 794 -17.52 6.59 -0.01
CA LYS A 794 -16.21 7.15 0.33
C LYS A 794 -15.56 6.49 1.54
N ARG A 795 -16.33 6.09 2.56
CA ARG A 795 -15.82 5.31 3.70
C ARG A 795 -15.36 3.92 3.26
N LEU A 796 -16.03 3.29 2.30
CA LEU A 796 -15.62 2.00 1.73
C LEU A 796 -14.34 2.10 0.90
N GLU A 797 -14.19 3.13 0.07
CA GLU A 797 -12.91 3.41 -0.62
C GLU A 797 -11.79 3.77 0.37
N SER A 798 -12.12 4.52 1.42
CA SER A 798 -11.21 4.89 2.49
C SER A 798 -10.82 3.73 3.41
N LEU A 799 -11.70 2.76 3.66
CA LEU A 799 -11.42 1.58 4.50
C LEU A 799 -10.35 0.68 3.84
N GLY A 800 -10.34 0.59 2.51
CA GLY A 800 -9.26 -0.04 1.75
C GLY A 800 -7.91 0.70 1.84
N ALA A 801 -7.93 2.02 2.02
CA ALA A 801 -6.72 2.83 2.24
C ALA A 801 -6.25 2.86 3.70
N LEU A 802 -7.18 2.80 4.67
CA LEU A 802 -6.91 2.75 6.11
C LEU A 802 -6.25 1.42 6.54
N THR A 803 -6.56 0.32 5.85
CA THR A 803 -6.03 -1.02 6.15
C THR A 803 -4.62 -1.28 5.61
N GLN A 804 -4.20 -0.60 4.53
CA GLN A 804 -2.84 -0.76 3.99
C GLN A 804 -1.79 0.14 4.65
N GLY A 805 -2.20 1.22 5.32
CA GLY A 805 -1.29 2.25 5.84
C GLY A 805 -1.15 2.33 7.36
N ASP A 806 -2.04 1.72 8.14
CA ASP A 806 -2.10 1.93 9.60
C ASP A 806 -1.63 0.68 10.37
N ARG A 807 -0.59 0.84 11.20
CA ARG A 807 0.12 -0.25 11.91
C ARG A 807 -0.71 -0.94 13.02
N ARG A 808 -2.02 -0.65 13.12
CA ARG A 808 -2.90 -1.03 14.24
C ARG A 808 -4.13 -1.87 13.90
N ALA A 809 -4.35 -2.23 12.63
CA ALA A 809 -5.45 -3.15 12.31
C ALA A 809 -5.12 -4.57 12.80
N GLY A 810 -5.46 -4.89 14.05
CA GLY A 810 -5.17 -6.19 14.69
C GLY A 810 -3.68 -6.42 14.96
N PRO A 811 -3.27 -7.62 15.42
CA PRO A 811 -1.85 -7.98 15.50
C PRO A 811 -1.19 -7.62 14.19
N SER A 812 -0.23 -6.67 14.25
CA SER A 812 0.24 -5.85 13.13
C SER A 812 0.15 -6.60 11.80
N LEU A 813 -0.61 -6.07 10.82
CA LEU A 813 -0.65 -6.64 9.46
C LEU A 813 0.76 -6.77 8.83
N SER A 814 1.78 -6.12 9.40
CA SER A 814 3.19 -6.35 9.07
C SER A 814 3.69 -7.76 9.40
N ALA A 815 3.07 -8.47 10.35
CA ALA A 815 3.33 -9.88 10.64
C ALA A 815 2.96 -10.79 9.45
N TYR A 816 2.05 -10.32 8.59
CA TYR A 816 1.67 -10.96 7.33
C TYR A 816 2.41 -10.35 6.13
N ASN A 817 3.39 -9.46 6.34
CA ASN A 817 4.24 -8.95 5.26
C ASN A 817 5.39 -9.93 4.97
N TYR A 818 5.06 -10.97 4.22
CA TYR A 818 6.01 -12.00 3.81
C TYR A 818 7.03 -11.51 2.77
N ASP A 819 6.81 -10.39 2.09
CA ASP A 819 7.74 -9.83 1.10
C ASP A 819 8.79 -8.88 1.75
N SER A 820 9.28 -9.28 2.91
CA SER A 820 10.37 -8.59 3.61
C SER A 820 11.74 -9.13 3.16
N ALA A 821 12.83 -8.41 3.48
CA ALA A 821 14.19 -8.91 3.24
C ALA A 821 14.43 -10.28 3.93
N TYR A 822 13.80 -10.51 5.09
CA TYR A 822 13.83 -11.79 5.79
C TYR A 822 12.99 -12.84 5.07
N GLY A 823 11.82 -12.48 4.53
CA GLY A 823 11.00 -13.36 3.70
C GLY A 823 11.71 -13.84 2.45
N LYS A 824 12.41 -12.93 1.74
CA LYS A 824 13.24 -13.29 0.57
C LYS A 824 14.37 -14.26 0.94
N ARG A 825 15.00 -14.07 2.11
CA ARG A 825 16.03 -15.00 2.62
C ARG A 825 15.44 -16.35 3.05
N ALA A 826 14.26 -16.34 3.67
CA ALA A 826 13.54 -17.55 4.07
C ALA A 826 13.16 -18.38 2.84
N LEU A 827 12.67 -17.73 1.78
CA LEU A 827 12.32 -18.37 0.52
C LEU A 827 13.52 -19.05 -0.15
N VAL A 828 14.68 -18.38 -0.17
CA VAL A 828 15.93 -18.97 -0.69
C VAL A 828 16.30 -20.23 0.10
N LYS A 829 16.22 -20.19 1.43
CA LYS A 829 16.52 -21.36 2.28
C LYS A 829 15.52 -22.50 2.06
N LEU A 830 14.23 -22.19 1.91
CA LEU A 830 13.20 -23.17 1.56
C LEU A 830 13.53 -23.86 0.23
N TYR A 831 13.79 -23.08 -0.82
CA TYR A 831 14.09 -23.62 -2.15
C TYR A 831 15.36 -24.45 -2.18
N LYS A 832 16.44 -24.00 -1.52
CA LYS A 832 17.68 -24.77 -1.44
C LYS A 832 17.52 -26.07 -0.65
N GLY A 833 16.74 -26.04 0.43
CA GLY A 833 16.40 -27.23 1.19
C GLY A 833 15.55 -28.22 0.39
N LEU A 834 14.52 -27.73 -0.30
CA LEU A 834 13.70 -28.55 -1.18
C LEU A 834 14.45 -29.04 -2.43
N LEU A 835 15.49 -28.37 -2.91
CA LEU A 835 16.35 -28.86 -4.00
C LEU A 835 17.48 -29.77 -3.51
N GLU A 836 17.51 -30.12 -2.22
CA GLU A 836 18.57 -30.92 -1.58
C GLU A 836 19.99 -30.31 -1.75
N GLN A 837 20.09 -28.98 -1.91
CA GLN A 837 21.36 -28.27 -2.03
C GLN A 837 21.95 -27.90 -0.67
N GLU A 838 21.09 -27.63 0.32
CA GLU A 838 21.43 -27.31 1.71
C GLU A 838 20.48 -28.08 2.64
N SER A 839 20.86 -28.31 3.90
CA SER A 839 19.94 -28.87 4.88
C SER A 839 18.86 -27.85 5.27
N LEU A 840 17.63 -28.32 5.49
CA LEU A 840 16.56 -27.47 5.97
C LEU A 840 16.91 -26.96 7.39
N PRO A 841 16.80 -25.65 7.66
CA PRO A 841 17.18 -25.07 8.95
C PRO A 841 16.15 -25.35 10.05
N VAL A 842 14.97 -25.85 9.67
CA VAL A 842 13.87 -26.24 10.57
C VAL A 842 13.31 -27.57 10.08
N VAL A 843 12.85 -28.41 11.00
CA VAL A 843 12.19 -29.68 10.69
C VAL A 843 10.83 -29.39 10.03
N PRO A 844 10.49 -30.00 8.88
CA PRO A 844 9.19 -29.79 8.25
C PRO A 844 8.00 -30.15 9.15
N PRO A 845 6.85 -29.47 9.01
CA PRO A 845 5.64 -29.78 9.76
C PRO A 845 5.21 -31.24 9.56
N GLY A 846 4.93 -31.94 10.66
CA GLY A 846 4.54 -33.36 10.64
C GLY A 846 5.68 -34.36 10.47
N CYS A 847 6.94 -33.91 10.36
CA CYS A 847 8.12 -34.75 10.30
C CYS A 847 8.86 -34.82 11.65
N SER A 848 9.66 -35.87 11.85
CA SER A 848 10.54 -36.00 13.02
C SER A 848 11.98 -36.26 12.57
N THR A 849 12.95 -35.69 13.30
CA THR A 849 14.38 -35.96 13.12
C THR A 849 14.74 -37.43 13.36
N GLU A 850 13.89 -38.18 14.06
CA GLU A 850 14.04 -39.60 14.33
C GLU A 850 13.56 -40.49 13.16
N LYS A 851 12.85 -39.92 12.18
CA LYS A 851 12.28 -40.65 11.02
C LYS A 851 12.63 -39.94 9.70
N PRO A 852 13.84 -40.18 9.14
CA PRO A 852 14.31 -39.46 7.95
C PRO A 852 13.43 -39.66 6.71
N ASP A 853 12.75 -40.81 6.60
CA ASP A 853 11.85 -41.11 5.47
C ASP A 853 10.68 -40.11 5.37
N THR A 854 10.19 -39.60 6.50
CA THR A 854 9.10 -38.60 6.51
C THR A 854 9.54 -37.25 5.95
N ILE A 855 10.80 -36.87 6.16
CA ILE A 855 11.39 -35.64 5.63
C ILE A 855 11.59 -35.78 4.12
N GLN A 856 12.02 -36.96 3.66
CA GLN A 856 12.20 -37.22 2.23
C GLN A 856 10.87 -37.19 1.47
N ASP A 857 9.82 -37.83 2.00
CA ASP A 857 8.46 -37.77 1.43
C ASP A 857 7.93 -36.34 1.35
N PHE A 858 8.18 -35.52 2.38
CA PHE A 858 7.84 -34.09 2.35
C PHE A 858 8.57 -33.35 1.22
N ILE A 859 9.89 -33.57 1.09
CA ILE A 859 10.70 -32.93 0.04
C ILE A 859 10.19 -33.33 -1.36
N GLU A 860 9.87 -34.60 -1.57
CA GLU A 860 9.36 -35.10 -2.86
C GLU A 860 8.01 -34.49 -3.21
N LYS A 861 7.07 -34.44 -2.24
CA LYS A 861 5.77 -33.78 -2.42
C LYS A 861 5.93 -32.28 -2.69
N GLY A 862 6.82 -31.61 -1.96
CA GLY A 862 7.12 -30.20 -2.15
C GLY A 862 7.72 -29.90 -3.53
N LYS A 863 8.70 -30.70 -3.98
CA LYS A 863 9.28 -30.61 -5.32
C LYS A 863 8.21 -30.79 -6.39
N ALA A 864 7.39 -31.84 -6.30
CA ALA A 864 6.33 -32.12 -7.26
C ALA A 864 5.32 -30.97 -7.36
N ALA A 865 4.92 -30.39 -6.21
CA ALA A 865 4.05 -29.22 -6.17
C ALA A 865 4.68 -28.01 -6.89
N LEU A 866 5.95 -27.68 -6.62
CA LEU A 866 6.64 -26.56 -7.26
C LEU A 866 6.86 -26.75 -8.77
N VAL A 867 7.01 -28.00 -9.24
CA VAL A 867 7.04 -28.34 -10.68
C VAL A 867 5.67 -28.12 -11.32
N SER A 868 4.59 -28.55 -10.64
CA SER A 868 3.21 -28.41 -11.15
C SER A 868 2.84 -26.95 -11.44
N VAL A 869 3.32 -26.03 -10.59
CA VAL A 869 3.11 -24.58 -10.74
C VAL A 869 4.26 -23.89 -11.49
N GLY A 870 5.18 -24.63 -12.10
CA GLY A 870 6.24 -24.09 -12.95
C GLY A 870 7.21 -23.12 -12.27
N ILE A 871 7.38 -23.22 -10.95
CA ILE A 871 8.48 -22.56 -10.21
C ILE A 871 9.77 -23.30 -10.52
N ILE A 872 9.74 -24.63 -10.38
CA ILE A 872 10.82 -25.51 -10.82
C ILE A 872 10.58 -25.83 -12.29
N ARG A 873 11.60 -25.60 -13.13
CA ARG A 873 11.57 -25.97 -14.55
C ARG A 873 12.40 -27.24 -14.73
N ASP A 874 11.84 -28.23 -15.41
CA ASP A 874 12.55 -29.46 -15.72
C ASP A 874 13.72 -29.16 -16.67
N GLY A 875 14.92 -29.57 -16.27
CA GLY A 875 16.01 -29.76 -17.22
C GLY A 875 15.65 -30.96 -18.09
N ILE A 876 15.64 -30.76 -19.41
CA ILE A 876 15.37 -31.81 -20.41
C ILE A 876 16.16 -33.08 -20.04
N VAL A 877 15.47 -34.12 -19.59
CA VAL A 877 16.04 -35.46 -19.47
C VAL A 877 16.00 -36.04 -20.89
N LYS A 878 17.17 -36.19 -21.53
CA LYS A 878 17.27 -37.05 -22.71
C LYS A 878 16.89 -38.45 -22.27
N GLU A 879 15.91 -39.07 -22.93
CA GLU A 879 15.56 -40.48 -22.73
C GLU A 879 16.82 -41.35 -22.83
N SER A 880 17.22 -41.91 -21.69
CA SER A 880 18.11 -43.07 -21.68
C SER A 880 17.27 -44.27 -22.09
N VAL A 881 17.66 -44.91 -23.19
CA VAL A 881 17.06 -46.13 -23.70
C VAL A 881 17.04 -47.21 -22.62
N VAL A 882 15.83 -47.72 -22.36
CA VAL A 882 15.42 -49.03 -21.80
C VAL A 882 16.43 -49.77 -20.91
N GLY A 883 16.07 -49.90 -19.64
CA GLY A 883 16.48 -51.03 -18.80
C GLY A 883 17.14 -50.65 -17.48
N ASP A 884 16.38 -50.08 -16.54
CA ASP A 884 16.39 -50.49 -15.12
C ASP A 884 15.35 -49.69 -14.32
N LYS A 885 14.67 -50.37 -13.40
CA LYS A 885 13.66 -49.79 -12.51
C LYS A 885 14.34 -49.02 -11.37
N GLU A 886 14.84 -47.82 -11.63
CA GLU A 886 15.15 -46.85 -10.57
C GLU A 886 14.17 -45.65 -10.61
N PRO A 887 13.79 -45.09 -9.45
CA PRO A 887 12.92 -43.93 -9.39
C PRO A 887 13.62 -42.73 -10.06
N VAL A 888 12.94 -42.14 -11.05
CA VAL A 888 13.42 -41.00 -11.83
C VAL A 888 13.69 -39.82 -10.88
N LYS A 889 14.97 -39.51 -10.62
CA LYS A 889 15.37 -38.38 -9.78
C LYS A 889 15.19 -37.07 -10.55
N LEU A 890 14.12 -36.34 -10.25
CA LEU A 890 13.81 -35.02 -10.82
C LEU A 890 14.89 -34.00 -10.45
N SER A 891 15.76 -33.63 -11.41
CA SER A 891 16.74 -32.53 -11.25
C SER A 891 16.18 -31.24 -11.83
N GLY A 892 15.42 -30.51 -11.00
CA GLY A 892 14.82 -29.23 -11.38
C GLY A 892 15.72 -28.03 -11.12
N ARG A 893 15.62 -26.97 -11.93
CA ARG A 893 16.29 -25.68 -11.70
C ARG A 893 15.28 -24.55 -11.50
N ILE A 894 15.55 -23.67 -10.54
CA ILE A 894 14.85 -22.40 -10.34
C ILE A 894 15.70 -21.29 -10.95
N VAL A 895 15.07 -20.34 -11.65
CA VAL A 895 15.78 -19.20 -12.25
C VAL A 895 16.18 -18.21 -11.14
N ASP A 896 17.38 -17.65 -11.19
CA ASP A 896 17.90 -16.75 -10.14
C ASP A 896 16.97 -15.56 -9.85
N SER A 897 16.32 -15.00 -10.88
CA SER A 897 15.32 -13.93 -10.71
C SER A 897 14.13 -14.36 -9.84
N ASP A 898 13.77 -15.64 -9.87
CA ASP A 898 12.60 -16.20 -9.17
C ASP A 898 12.97 -16.63 -7.73
N MET A 899 14.27 -16.71 -7.39
CA MET A 899 14.77 -17.18 -6.09
C MET A 899 14.40 -16.23 -4.94
N HIS A 900 14.27 -14.94 -5.23
CA HIS A 900 13.97 -13.88 -4.26
C HIS A 900 12.55 -13.31 -4.41
N ASP A 901 11.72 -13.89 -5.27
CA ASP A 901 10.40 -13.37 -5.61
C ASP A 901 9.31 -14.04 -4.76
N VAL A 902 9.07 -13.49 -3.56
CA VAL A 902 8.04 -13.97 -2.63
C VAL A 902 6.64 -13.78 -3.23
N GLY A 903 6.39 -12.66 -3.91
CA GLY A 903 5.12 -12.40 -4.57
C GLY A 903 4.77 -13.50 -5.57
N ARG A 904 5.72 -13.89 -6.42
CA ARG A 904 5.53 -15.00 -7.36
C ARG A 904 5.34 -16.33 -6.66
N PHE A 905 6.12 -16.64 -5.62
CA PHE A 905 5.94 -17.86 -4.82
C PHE A 905 4.51 -17.98 -4.29
N LEU A 906 4.00 -16.96 -3.58
CA LEU A 906 2.66 -16.96 -2.99
C LEU A 906 1.56 -17.03 -4.07
N ASN A 907 1.71 -16.29 -5.16
CA ASN A 907 0.75 -16.30 -6.26
C ASN A 907 0.69 -17.65 -6.99
N ARG A 908 1.80 -18.39 -7.03
CA ARG A 908 1.87 -19.73 -7.60
C ARG A 908 1.35 -20.78 -6.65
N LEU A 909 1.60 -20.62 -5.35
CA LEU A 909 1.15 -21.53 -4.32
C LEU A 909 -0.38 -21.67 -4.28
N LEU A 910 -1.12 -20.62 -4.67
CA LEU A 910 -2.58 -20.69 -4.85
C LEU A 910 -3.03 -21.82 -5.80
N GLY A 911 -2.18 -22.24 -6.75
CA GLY A 911 -2.51 -23.32 -7.70
C GLY A 911 -2.24 -24.74 -7.16
N VAL A 912 -1.75 -24.85 -5.93
CA VAL A 912 -1.40 -26.14 -5.30
C VAL A 912 -2.59 -26.62 -4.46
N PRO A 913 -2.82 -27.94 -4.34
CA PRO A 913 -3.82 -28.48 -3.42
C PRO A 913 -3.62 -27.96 -1.98
N PRO A 914 -4.70 -27.58 -1.24
CA PRO A 914 -4.60 -26.89 0.05
C PRO A 914 -3.76 -27.63 1.11
N ASP A 915 -3.80 -28.96 1.11
CA ASP A 915 -3.03 -29.83 2.00
C ASP A 915 -1.51 -29.64 1.82
N VAL A 916 -1.02 -29.68 0.57
CA VAL A 916 0.41 -29.46 0.28
C VAL A 916 0.77 -27.99 0.37
N GLN A 917 -0.14 -27.09 -0.02
CA GLN A 917 0.02 -25.66 0.09
C GLN A 917 0.29 -25.22 1.54
N ASN A 918 -0.53 -25.68 2.49
CA ASN A 918 -0.41 -25.29 3.90
C ASN A 918 0.91 -25.80 4.49
N LEU A 919 1.28 -27.06 4.20
CA LEU A 919 2.55 -27.64 4.63
C LEU A 919 3.78 -26.86 4.14
N LEU A 920 3.79 -26.47 2.86
CA LEU A 920 4.87 -25.66 2.28
C LEU A 920 4.93 -24.26 2.88
N PHE A 921 3.76 -23.66 3.13
CA PHE A 921 3.65 -22.33 3.71
C PHE A 921 4.07 -22.30 5.19
N GLU A 922 3.67 -23.30 5.98
CA GLU A 922 4.07 -23.46 7.38
C GLU A 922 5.59 -23.63 7.52
N LEU A 923 6.22 -24.42 6.65
CA LEU A 923 7.68 -24.52 6.62
C LEU A 923 8.32 -23.17 6.28
N PHE A 924 7.79 -22.44 5.29
CA PHE A 924 8.28 -21.10 4.96
C PHE A 924 8.18 -20.13 6.15
N VAL A 925 7.04 -20.09 6.84
CA VAL A 925 6.82 -19.24 8.03
C VAL A 925 7.77 -19.64 9.16
N SER A 926 7.96 -20.93 9.40
CA SER A 926 8.88 -21.41 10.45
C SER A 926 10.34 -20.99 10.19
N ILE A 927 10.78 -21.03 8.93
CA ILE A 927 12.11 -20.53 8.53
C ILE A 927 12.19 -19.01 8.71
N LEU A 928 11.14 -18.29 8.33
CA LEU A 928 11.07 -16.83 8.50
C LEU A 928 11.17 -16.43 9.97
N ASP A 929 10.41 -17.10 10.85
CA ASP A 929 10.42 -16.85 12.28
C ASP A 929 11.80 -17.10 12.89
N LEU A 930 12.47 -18.19 12.51
CA LEU A 930 13.84 -18.47 12.94
C LEU A 930 14.81 -17.35 12.51
N LEU A 931 14.71 -16.86 11.27
CA LEU A 931 15.57 -15.79 10.78
C LEU A 931 15.29 -14.45 11.49
N VAL A 932 14.03 -14.16 11.77
CA VAL A 932 13.61 -12.97 12.52
C VAL A 932 14.09 -13.05 13.97
N GLN A 933 13.94 -14.20 14.63
CA GLN A 933 14.42 -14.43 16.00
C GLN A 933 15.94 -14.28 16.08
N ASN A 934 16.70 -14.90 15.18
CA ASN A 934 18.16 -14.74 15.13
C ASN A 934 18.55 -13.28 14.91
N ALA A 935 17.88 -12.57 14.01
CA ALA A 935 18.14 -11.15 13.78
C ALA A 935 17.80 -10.28 15.01
N ARG A 936 16.78 -10.63 15.80
CA ARG A 936 16.46 -9.94 17.06
C ARG A 936 17.54 -10.17 18.11
N LEU A 937 18.00 -11.41 18.27
CA LEU A 937 19.07 -11.77 19.20
C LEU A 937 20.40 -11.09 18.86
N GLU A 938 20.75 -11.03 17.57
CA GLU A 938 21.96 -10.34 17.10
C GLU A 938 21.81 -8.81 17.07
N GLY A 939 20.61 -8.28 17.36
CA GLY A 939 20.32 -6.84 17.32
C GLY A 939 20.37 -6.24 15.91
N HIS A 940 20.19 -7.07 14.87
CA HIS A 940 20.13 -6.69 13.45
C HIS A 940 18.69 -6.48 12.94
N PHE A 941 17.68 -6.90 13.70
CA PHE A 941 16.27 -6.70 13.36
C PHE A 941 15.90 -5.22 13.41
N ASP A 942 15.36 -4.71 12.30
CA ASP A 942 14.86 -3.35 12.19
C ASP A 942 13.40 -3.30 12.60
N SER A 943 13.11 -2.86 13.82
CA SER A 943 11.74 -2.64 14.28
C SER A 943 11.23 -1.23 13.94
N GLY A 944 12.01 -0.42 13.18
CA GLY A 944 11.75 1.01 13.02
C GLY A 944 12.31 1.80 14.21
N ILE A 945 11.44 2.47 14.96
CA ILE A 945 11.84 3.17 16.19
C ILE A 945 12.03 2.17 17.32
N ALA A 946 13.19 2.22 17.99
CA ALA A 946 13.48 1.39 19.14
C ALA A 946 13.29 2.16 20.45
N ASP A 947 12.48 1.62 21.36
CA ASP A 947 12.38 2.16 22.71
C ASP A 947 13.62 1.81 23.52
N MET A 948 14.27 2.82 24.07
CA MET A 948 15.34 2.59 25.03
C MET A 948 14.74 2.25 26.39
N ARG A 949 14.93 1.01 26.81
CA ARG A 949 14.56 0.53 28.15
C ARG A 949 15.79 0.35 29.02
N ALA A 950 15.69 0.84 30.25
CA ALA A 950 16.67 0.69 31.32
C ALA A 950 15.93 0.91 32.65
N ASN A 951 16.51 0.46 33.75
CA ASN A 951 15.92 0.69 35.08
C ASN A 951 15.89 2.19 35.43
N THR A 952 16.88 2.93 34.93
CA THR A 952 17.01 4.37 35.12
C THR A 952 17.62 4.98 33.87
N ILE A 953 17.03 6.09 33.41
CA ILE A 953 17.48 6.87 32.23
C ILE A 953 17.56 8.33 32.64
N GLU A 954 18.79 8.85 32.72
CA GLU A 954 19.05 10.23 33.15
C GLU A 954 19.77 11.03 32.07
N LEU A 955 19.35 12.29 31.87
CA LEU A 955 20.04 13.22 30.97
C LEU A 955 21.36 13.68 31.61
N LYS A 956 22.46 13.45 30.92
CA LYS A 956 23.81 13.81 31.34
C LYS A 956 24.19 15.20 30.80
N GLY A 957 24.25 16.18 31.70
CA GLY A 957 24.66 17.55 31.39
C GLY A 957 23.65 18.31 30.52
N THR A 958 24.05 19.46 29.99
CA THR A 958 23.18 20.30 29.14
C THR A 958 23.22 19.83 27.68
N PRO A 959 22.07 19.73 27.00
CA PRO A 959 22.01 19.39 25.57
C PRO A 959 22.82 20.38 24.72
N LYS A 960 23.47 19.87 23.67
CA LYS A 960 24.34 20.69 22.79
C LYS A 960 23.64 21.01 21.47
N ASN A 961 23.50 22.29 21.14
CA ASN A 961 22.99 22.72 19.83
C ASN A 961 24.02 22.43 18.74
N VAL A 962 23.64 21.61 17.78
CA VAL A 962 24.44 21.22 16.62
C VAL A 962 24.15 22.21 15.49
N HIS A 963 22.90 22.26 15.02
CA HIS A 963 22.47 23.14 13.92
C HIS A 963 21.20 23.89 14.32
N MET A 964 20.94 25.04 13.69
CA MET A 964 19.73 25.83 13.87
C MET A 964 19.31 26.31 12.49
N ASP A 965 18.07 26.01 12.12
CA ASP A 965 17.49 26.42 10.86
C ASP A 965 17.07 27.88 10.95
N HIS A 966 17.54 28.69 10.00
CA HIS A 966 17.34 30.14 10.02
C HIS A 966 15.89 30.56 9.70
N LEU A 967 15.10 29.69 9.06
CA LEU A 967 13.73 30.00 8.64
C LEU A 967 12.69 29.64 9.72
N SER A 968 12.86 28.48 10.36
CA SER A 968 11.92 27.96 11.36
C SER A 968 12.35 28.21 12.80
N GLY A 969 13.63 28.51 13.04
CA GLY A 969 14.22 28.58 14.38
C GLY A 969 14.41 27.21 15.06
N ALA A 970 13.99 26.11 14.41
CA ALA A 970 14.15 24.77 14.94
C ALA A 970 15.63 24.34 14.91
N SER A 971 16.05 23.61 15.94
CA SER A 971 17.45 23.19 16.10
C SER A 971 17.63 21.67 16.06
N THR A 972 18.82 21.27 15.65
CA THR A 972 19.36 19.93 15.87
C THR A 972 20.08 19.94 17.22
N VAL A 973 19.67 19.06 18.14
CA VAL A 973 20.20 19.03 19.51
C VAL A 973 20.77 17.65 19.81
N LEU A 974 21.98 17.61 20.35
CA LEU A 974 22.61 16.40 20.85
C LEU A 974 22.31 16.23 22.35
N PHE A 975 21.62 15.15 22.69
CA PHE A 975 21.33 14.70 24.04
C PHE A 975 22.29 13.56 24.42
N THR A 976 22.85 13.61 25.62
CA THR A 976 23.65 12.51 26.18
C THR A 976 22.88 11.91 27.35
N PHE A 977 22.58 10.62 27.33
CA PHE A 977 21.89 9.92 28.39
C PHE A 977 22.81 8.91 29.08
N THR A 978 22.55 8.68 30.37
CA THR A 978 23.13 7.58 31.15
C THR A 978 22.04 6.55 31.41
N LEU A 979 22.24 5.31 30.96
CA LEU A 979 21.29 4.21 31.11
C LEU A 979 21.82 3.15 32.07
N ASP A 980 21.04 2.78 33.09
CA ASP A 980 21.32 1.61 33.94
C ASP A 980 20.58 0.36 33.44
N ARG A 981 21.33 -0.57 32.83
CA ARG A 981 20.81 -1.86 32.35
C ARG A 981 21.12 -3.03 33.30
N GLY A 982 21.36 -2.74 34.58
CA GLY A 982 21.60 -3.78 35.58
C GLY A 982 20.40 -4.71 35.76
N PHE A 983 20.63 -5.96 36.13
CA PHE A 983 19.58 -6.85 36.61
C PHE A 983 19.55 -6.82 38.14
N THR A 984 18.35 -6.89 38.73
CA THR A 984 18.22 -7.19 40.15
C THR A 984 18.61 -8.64 40.40
N TRP A 985 19.03 -8.94 41.63
CA TRP A 985 19.45 -10.28 42.01
C TRP A 985 18.30 -11.30 41.85
N GLU A 986 17.08 -10.86 42.18
CA GLU A 986 15.85 -11.65 42.10
C GLU A 986 15.53 -11.99 40.64
N ALA A 987 15.58 -11.01 39.72
CA ALA A 987 15.30 -11.23 38.31
C ALA A 987 16.35 -12.15 37.65
N ALA A 988 17.61 -11.98 37.99
CA ALA A 988 18.69 -12.85 37.51
C ALA A 988 18.57 -14.29 38.04
N SER A 989 18.09 -14.45 39.27
CA SER A 989 17.88 -15.77 39.88
C SER A 989 16.71 -16.52 39.21
N VAL A 990 15.60 -15.84 38.92
CA VAL A 990 14.47 -16.43 38.17
C VAL A 990 14.90 -16.89 36.77
N LEU A 991 15.68 -16.07 36.06
CA LEU A 991 16.23 -16.41 34.73
C LEU A 991 17.09 -17.69 34.76
N LEU A 992 17.92 -17.85 35.79
CA LEU A 992 18.74 -19.06 35.98
C LEU A 992 17.87 -20.30 36.25
N ASP A 993 16.83 -20.15 37.08
CA ASP A 993 15.94 -21.25 37.45
C ASP A 993 15.03 -21.68 36.29
N GLU A 994 14.60 -20.74 35.44
CA GLU A 994 13.89 -21.05 34.19
C GLU A 994 14.79 -21.81 33.21
N LYS A 995 16.03 -21.35 33.01
CA LYS A 995 16.97 -22.00 32.08
C LYS A 995 17.48 -23.36 32.57
N ARG A 996 17.43 -23.63 33.87
CA ARG A 996 17.69 -24.97 34.44
C ARG A 996 16.57 -25.97 34.17
N LYS A 997 15.36 -25.52 33.80
CA LYS A 997 14.24 -26.41 33.44
C LYS A 997 14.33 -26.93 32.00
N ASP A 998 15.11 -26.29 31.13
CA ASP A 998 15.42 -26.79 29.79
C ASP A 998 16.40 -27.98 29.93
N LEU A 999 15.99 -29.19 29.49
CA LEU A 999 16.67 -30.50 29.69
C LEU A 999 18.08 -30.65 29.08
N SER A 1000 18.69 -29.56 28.60
CA SER A 1000 20.05 -29.50 28.06
C SER A 1000 20.98 -28.55 28.84
N ALA A 1001 20.68 -28.26 30.11
CA ALA A 1001 21.50 -27.40 30.94
C ALA A 1001 22.78 -28.13 31.40
N SER A 1002 23.92 -27.73 30.82
CA SER A 1002 25.26 -28.11 31.27
C SER A 1002 25.61 -27.49 32.64
N SER A 1003 26.58 -28.09 33.34
CA SER A 1003 27.06 -27.64 34.66
C SER A 1003 27.78 -26.28 34.66
N SER A 1004 27.88 -25.64 33.50
CA SER A 1004 28.52 -24.34 33.22
C SER A 1004 27.53 -23.16 33.27
N ASN A 1005 26.25 -23.42 33.58
CA ASN A 1005 25.23 -22.37 33.72
C ASN A 1005 25.15 -21.90 35.19
N GLY A 1006 25.50 -20.65 35.46
CA GLY A 1006 25.49 -20.11 36.82
C GLY A 1006 26.05 -18.70 36.96
N PHE A 1007 26.13 -18.24 38.21
CA PHE A 1007 26.75 -16.96 38.55
C PHE A 1007 28.26 -17.12 38.73
N TYR A 1008 29.02 -16.21 38.14
CA TYR A 1008 30.47 -16.18 38.16
C TYR A 1008 30.96 -14.87 38.76
N GLU A 1009 31.94 -14.95 39.66
CA GLU A 1009 32.56 -13.80 40.31
C GLU A 1009 33.93 -13.49 39.67
N SER A 1010 34.22 -12.22 39.47
CA SER A 1010 35.51 -11.77 38.96
C SER A 1010 36.64 -12.07 39.97
N LYS A 1011 37.70 -12.76 39.53
CA LYS A 1011 38.89 -13.06 40.37
C LYS A 1011 39.70 -11.82 40.80
N ARG A 1012 39.53 -10.68 40.12
CA ARG A 1012 40.23 -9.41 40.41
C ARG A 1012 39.21 -8.31 40.65
N GLU A 1013 39.49 -7.44 41.62
CA GLU A 1013 38.70 -6.23 41.86
C GLU A 1013 38.94 -5.21 40.75
N TRP A 1014 37.85 -4.62 40.27
CA TRP A 1014 37.86 -3.65 39.18
C TRP A 1014 37.10 -2.41 39.64
N LEU A 1015 37.76 -1.24 39.65
CA LEU A 1015 37.24 0.01 40.22
C LEU A 1015 36.81 -0.11 41.70
N GLY A 1016 37.56 -0.89 42.49
CA GLY A 1016 37.32 -1.07 43.92
C GLY A 1016 36.13 -1.98 44.26
N ARG A 1017 35.59 -2.74 43.30
CA ARG A 1017 34.50 -3.70 43.53
C ARG A 1017 34.72 -5.00 42.76
N ARG A 1018 34.18 -6.10 43.28
CA ARG A 1018 34.08 -7.39 42.57
C ARG A 1018 32.81 -7.42 41.72
N HIS A 1019 32.92 -7.97 40.51
CA HIS A 1019 31.84 -8.02 39.53
C HIS A 1019 31.27 -9.44 39.47
N TYR A 1020 29.95 -9.54 39.38
CA TYR A 1020 29.22 -10.80 39.29
C TYR A 1020 28.51 -10.87 37.94
N LEU A 1021 28.59 -12.01 37.26
CA LEU A 1021 28.00 -12.23 35.95
C LEU A 1021 27.22 -13.54 35.95
N LEU A 1022 25.98 -13.51 35.47
CA LEU A 1022 25.23 -14.71 35.15
C LEU A 1022 25.62 -15.18 33.74
N ALA A 1023 26.15 -16.40 33.61
CA ALA A 1023 26.50 -17.01 32.32
C ALA A 1023 25.71 -18.29 32.08
N TYR A 1024 25.37 -18.54 30.81
CA TYR A 1024 24.79 -19.79 30.33
C TYR A 1024 25.37 -20.17 28.96
N GLU A 1025 25.50 -21.46 28.71
CA GLU A 1025 26.07 -22.02 27.50
C GLU A 1025 25.07 -21.92 26.33
N GLY A 1026 25.46 -21.22 25.26
CA GLY A 1026 24.73 -21.18 23.99
C GLY A 1026 25.34 -22.15 22.98
N ALA A 1027 24.56 -22.57 21.99
CA ALA A 1027 25.04 -23.38 20.87
C ALA A 1027 25.97 -22.57 19.95
N ASN A 1028 27.20 -22.32 20.39
CA ASN A 1028 28.43 -22.07 19.61
C ASN A 1028 29.57 -21.68 20.55
N SER A 1029 30.61 -22.52 20.59
CA SER A 1029 31.78 -22.38 21.44
C SER A 1029 32.89 -21.53 20.81
N SER A 1030 33.23 -20.42 21.44
CA SER A 1030 34.60 -20.00 21.79
C SER A 1030 34.65 -18.48 22.01
N ILE A 1031 35.29 -18.03 23.09
CA ILE A 1031 36.12 -16.82 23.18
C ILE A 1031 36.72 -16.75 24.58
N ASP A 1032 38.01 -16.41 24.64
CA ASP A 1032 38.70 -15.97 25.84
C ASP A 1032 39.18 -14.51 25.66
N VAL A 1033 38.85 -13.68 26.66
CA VAL A 1033 39.46 -12.41 27.15
C VAL A 1033 39.20 -11.03 26.47
N GLN A 1034 38.76 -10.07 27.31
CA GLN A 1034 38.75 -8.57 27.33
C GLN A 1034 37.78 -7.77 26.42
N CYS A 1035 36.82 -7.01 26.98
CA CYS A 1035 35.49 -7.01 26.33
C CYS A 1035 35.15 -8.51 26.04
N MET A 1036 34.38 -8.89 25.05
CA MET A 1036 34.60 -10.23 24.47
C MET A 1036 35.70 -10.22 23.37
N HIS A 1037 36.50 -9.15 23.22
CA HIS A 1037 37.31 -8.88 22.01
C HIS A 1037 38.83 -8.61 22.19
N GLY A 1038 39.40 -8.78 23.38
CA GLY A 1038 40.82 -8.56 23.71
C GLY A 1038 41.29 -7.11 23.95
N PRO A 1039 42.56 -6.96 24.39
CA PRO A 1039 43.30 -5.69 24.45
C PRO A 1039 43.57 -5.07 23.07
N ASN A 1040 43.37 -5.84 22.00
CA ASN A 1040 43.45 -5.37 20.60
C ASN A 1040 42.11 -4.85 20.08
N CYS A 1041 41.15 -4.53 20.97
CA CYS A 1041 39.86 -3.98 20.59
C CYS A 1041 40.07 -2.69 19.78
N LYS A 1042 39.72 -2.73 18.48
CA LYS A 1042 39.82 -1.60 17.55
C LYS A 1042 39.05 -0.34 17.99
N LEU A 1043 38.18 -0.44 19.00
CA LEU A 1043 37.39 0.68 19.55
C LEU A 1043 38.06 1.37 20.75
N GLY A 1044 39.10 0.78 21.36
CA GLY A 1044 39.76 1.35 22.54
C GLY A 1044 38.80 1.71 23.68
N ASP A 1045 38.92 2.93 24.20
CA ASP A 1045 38.14 3.47 25.33
C ASP A 1045 36.64 3.63 25.04
N TYR A 1046 36.23 3.61 23.77
CA TYR A 1046 34.84 3.80 23.34
C TYR A 1046 34.00 2.51 23.35
N CYS A 1047 34.57 1.38 23.81
CA CYS A 1047 33.86 0.10 23.88
C CYS A 1047 32.93 0.02 25.11
N THR A 1048 31.61 -0.03 24.88
CA THR A 1048 30.57 -0.10 25.93
C THR A 1048 29.99 -1.51 26.15
N THR A 1049 30.37 -2.49 25.33
CA THR A 1049 29.89 -3.88 25.41
C THR A 1049 30.25 -4.50 26.77
N GLY A 1050 29.22 -4.85 27.56
CA GLY A 1050 29.35 -5.46 28.89
C GLY A 1050 29.30 -4.49 30.07
N ARG A 1051 29.14 -3.17 29.85
CA ARG A 1051 28.97 -2.19 30.95
C ARG A 1051 27.51 -2.08 31.37
N ARG A 1052 27.26 -2.09 32.69
CA ARG A 1052 25.94 -1.87 33.32
C ARG A 1052 25.41 -0.45 33.06
N LEU A 1053 26.24 0.54 33.35
CA LEU A 1053 25.98 1.94 33.02
C LEU A 1053 26.50 2.23 31.62
N GLN A 1054 25.61 2.68 30.74
CA GLN A 1054 25.94 3.01 29.36
C GLN A 1054 25.65 4.46 29.06
N GLU A 1055 26.64 5.15 28.50
CA GLU A 1055 26.43 6.48 27.92
C GLU A 1055 26.00 6.36 26.48
N VAL A 1056 24.86 6.96 26.18
CA VAL A 1056 24.22 6.93 24.86
C VAL A 1056 24.00 8.35 24.38
N ASN A 1057 24.36 8.62 23.14
CA ASN A 1057 24.16 9.91 22.50
C ASN A 1057 23.01 9.82 21.50
N VAL A 1058 22.05 10.73 21.60
CA VAL A 1058 20.88 10.81 20.73
C VAL A 1058 20.81 12.20 20.13
N LEU A 1059 20.79 12.27 18.80
CA LEU A 1059 20.59 13.51 18.07
C LEU A 1059 19.09 13.69 17.79
N GLY A 1060 18.47 14.66 18.43
CA GLY A 1060 17.05 15.00 18.24
C GLY A 1060 16.85 16.32 17.50
N GLY A 1061 15.60 16.64 17.18
CA GLY A 1061 15.24 17.84 16.43
C GLY A 1061 15.42 17.68 14.91
N LEU A 1062 15.91 18.71 14.23
CA LEU A 1062 16.08 18.65 12.77
C LEU A 1062 17.25 17.74 12.35
N ILE A 1063 17.00 16.63 11.67
CA ILE A 1063 18.07 15.68 11.30
C ILE A 1063 18.48 15.83 9.84
N LEU A 1064 17.55 16.19 8.96
CA LEU A 1064 17.83 16.28 7.52
C LEU A 1064 18.91 17.32 7.15
N PRO A 1065 19.02 18.51 7.79
CA PRO A 1065 20.05 19.48 7.45
C PRO A 1065 21.48 18.97 7.68
N VAL A 1066 21.65 18.06 8.64
CA VAL A 1066 22.95 17.53 9.05
C VAL A 1066 23.17 16.09 8.57
N TRP A 1067 22.26 15.55 7.76
CA TRP A 1067 22.30 14.15 7.32
C TRP A 1067 23.62 13.79 6.63
N GLY A 1068 24.09 14.64 5.70
CA GLY A 1068 25.36 14.41 5.01
C GLY A 1068 26.58 14.37 5.94
N ILE A 1069 26.56 15.15 7.02
CA ILE A 1069 27.62 15.15 8.05
C ILE A 1069 27.59 13.82 8.81
N ILE A 1070 26.39 13.41 9.23
CA ILE A 1070 26.17 12.16 9.96
C ILE A 1070 26.62 10.96 9.13
N GLU A 1071 26.18 10.87 7.88
CA GLU A 1071 26.50 9.76 6.99
C GLU A 1071 28.00 9.66 6.72
N LYS A 1072 28.67 10.79 6.45
CA LYS A 1072 30.13 10.84 6.26
C LYS A 1072 30.89 10.39 7.50
N ALA A 1073 30.40 10.73 8.68
CA ALA A 1073 31.03 10.38 9.95
C ALA A 1073 30.81 8.89 10.33
N ILE A 1074 29.64 8.36 9.99
CA ILE A 1074 29.26 6.96 10.24
C ILE A 1074 29.92 6.00 9.24
N THR A 1075 30.04 6.36 7.96
CA THR A 1075 30.66 5.51 6.93
C THR A 1075 32.13 5.19 7.22
N LYS A 1076 32.82 6.07 7.96
CA LYS A 1076 34.20 5.88 8.41
C LYS A 1076 34.36 4.85 9.54
N GLN A 1077 33.26 4.33 10.11
CA GLN A 1077 33.33 3.37 11.21
C GLN A 1077 33.74 1.97 10.75
N ALA A 1078 34.51 1.27 11.57
CA ALA A 1078 35.04 -0.06 11.24
C ALA A 1078 34.02 -1.20 11.44
N ARG A 1079 33.03 -1.02 12.34
CA ARG A 1079 32.00 -2.04 12.62
C ARG A 1079 30.74 -1.77 11.81
N GLU A 1080 30.23 -2.81 11.16
CA GLU A 1080 28.99 -2.75 10.38
C GLU A 1080 27.77 -2.36 11.24
N SER A 1081 27.72 -2.81 12.50
CA SER A 1081 26.67 -2.42 13.44
C SER A 1081 26.66 -0.93 13.80
N HIS A 1082 27.81 -0.25 13.73
CA HIS A 1082 27.94 1.21 13.95
C HIS A 1082 27.76 2.02 12.66
N ARG A 1083 27.71 1.35 11.49
CA ARG A 1083 27.41 1.99 10.20
C ARG A 1083 25.92 2.20 9.97
N ARG A 1084 25.07 1.57 10.80
CA ARG A 1084 23.62 1.63 10.67
C ARG A 1084 23.03 2.72 11.56
N LEU A 1085 22.24 3.59 10.95
CA LEU A 1085 21.41 4.58 11.63
C LEU A 1085 20.30 3.86 12.39
N ARG A 1086 20.10 4.18 13.66
CA ARG A 1086 19.00 3.64 14.47
C ARG A 1086 18.26 4.79 15.11
N ILE A 1087 16.94 4.80 14.97
CA ILE A 1087 16.10 5.80 15.63
C ILE A 1087 15.65 5.23 16.95
N VAL A 1088 15.78 6.05 17.99
CA VAL A 1088 15.46 5.67 19.35
C VAL A 1088 14.48 6.63 19.95
N ARG A 1089 13.54 6.10 20.72
CA ARG A 1089 12.70 6.84 21.64
C ARG A 1089 13.24 6.65 23.05
N VAL A 1090 13.42 7.75 23.75
CA VAL A 1090 13.97 7.82 25.10
C VAL A 1090 12.94 8.51 25.97
N GLU A 1091 12.57 7.88 27.07
CA GLU A 1091 11.77 8.50 28.12
C GLU A 1091 12.63 8.55 29.37
N THR A 1092 12.86 9.74 29.89
CA THR A 1092 13.68 9.92 31.10
C THR A 1092 12.89 9.50 32.32
N THR A 1093 13.52 8.76 33.24
CA THR A 1093 12.83 8.24 34.44
C THR A 1093 12.62 9.29 35.51
N THR A 1094 13.29 10.44 35.42
CA THR A 1094 13.25 11.52 36.42
C THR A 1094 12.17 12.55 36.16
N ASP A 1095 11.91 12.86 34.89
CA ASP A 1095 11.05 13.96 34.46
C ASP A 1095 10.09 13.59 33.31
N ASN A 1096 9.98 12.29 32.99
CA ASN A 1096 9.09 11.73 31.96
C ASN A 1096 9.16 12.46 30.61
N LYS A 1097 10.33 13.02 30.27
CA LYS A 1097 10.53 13.69 28.99
C LYS A 1097 10.76 12.66 27.91
N ARG A 1098 9.89 12.68 26.91
CA ARG A 1098 9.98 11.86 25.70
C ARG A 1098 10.83 12.56 24.64
N ILE A 1099 11.90 11.92 24.22
CA ILE A 1099 12.83 12.41 23.20
C ILE A 1099 12.94 11.33 22.12
N VAL A 1100 12.67 11.71 20.87
CA VAL A 1100 12.86 10.85 19.70
C VAL A 1100 14.00 11.42 18.88
N GLY A 1101 14.95 10.57 18.50
CA GLY A 1101 16.09 11.00 17.74
C GLY A 1101 16.96 9.86 17.24
N LEU A 1102 18.03 10.22 16.55
CA LEU A 1102 18.97 9.29 15.97
C LEU A 1102 20.06 8.91 16.99
N LEU A 1103 20.24 7.61 17.21
CA LEU A 1103 21.31 7.06 18.04
C LEU A 1103 22.68 7.28 17.35
N ILE A 1104 23.54 8.07 17.98
CA ILE A 1104 24.88 8.37 17.49
C ILE A 1104 25.92 7.55 18.27
N PRO A 1105 26.77 6.75 17.60
CA PRO A 1105 27.86 6.07 18.27
C PRO A 1105 28.83 7.06 18.93
N ASN A 1106 29.26 6.77 20.16
CA ASN A 1106 30.14 7.66 20.95
C ASN A 1106 31.43 8.07 20.20
N ALA A 1107 31.98 7.18 19.37
CA ALA A 1107 33.16 7.43 18.56
C ALA A 1107 32.97 8.52 17.48
N VAL A 1108 31.73 8.80 17.09
CA VAL A 1108 31.38 9.69 15.96
C VAL A 1108 30.98 11.09 16.44
N VAL A 1109 30.55 11.23 17.69
CA VAL A 1109 30.01 12.47 18.28
C VAL A 1109 30.95 13.66 18.06
N ASN A 1110 32.24 13.49 18.33
CA ASN A 1110 33.23 14.57 18.17
C ASN A 1110 33.44 14.98 16.70
N SER A 1111 33.30 14.06 15.74
CA SER A 1111 33.37 14.38 14.30
C SER A 1111 32.18 15.24 13.90
N ILE A 1112 30.96 14.87 14.33
CA ILE A 1112 29.73 15.62 14.01
C ILE A 1112 29.80 17.05 14.57
N LEU A 1113 30.29 17.21 15.80
CA LEU A 1113 30.44 18.54 16.42
C LEU A 1113 31.51 19.40 15.72
N LYS A 1114 32.65 18.81 15.31
CA LYS A 1114 33.75 19.55 14.65
C LYS A 1114 33.46 19.87 13.19
N ASP A 1115 32.92 18.92 12.43
CA ASP A 1115 32.65 19.08 10.99
C ASP A 1115 31.56 20.13 10.74
N ASN A 1116 30.62 20.29 11.66
CA ASN A 1116 29.60 21.33 11.59
C ASN A 1116 30.16 22.75 11.81
N ILE A 1117 31.19 22.92 12.65
CA ILE A 1117 31.87 24.20 12.82
C ILE A 1117 32.56 24.61 11.50
N LYS A 1118 33.23 23.67 10.82
CA LYS A 1118 33.81 23.91 9.48
C LYS A 1118 32.74 24.21 8.42
N TYR A 1119 31.59 23.53 8.47
CA TYR A 1119 30.50 23.74 7.52
C TYR A 1119 29.84 25.13 7.69
N LYS A 1120 29.66 25.59 8.94
CA LYS A 1120 29.21 26.97 9.24
C LYS A 1120 30.19 28.04 8.74
N LEU A 1121 31.50 27.79 8.88
CA LEU A 1121 32.55 28.70 8.38
C LEU A 1121 32.52 28.80 6.85
N LEU A 1122 32.38 27.67 6.14
CA LEU A 1122 32.36 27.65 4.67
C LEU A 1122 31.09 28.29 4.08
N ASN A 1123 29.92 28.09 4.70
CA ASN A 1123 28.68 28.70 4.20
C ASN A 1123 28.55 30.19 4.54
N ASN A 1124 29.13 30.67 5.64
CA ASN A 1124 29.18 32.11 5.93
C ASN A 1124 30.09 32.88 4.96
N ILE A 1125 31.11 32.22 4.38
CA ILE A 1125 31.98 32.83 3.36
C ILE A 1125 31.24 33.01 2.02
N ASN A 1126 30.23 32.18 1.72
CA ASN A 1126 29.45 32.28 0.47
C ASN A 1126 28.26 33.25 0.51
N LEU A 1127 27.93 33.83 1.68
CA LEU A 1127 26.82 34.80 1.85
C LEU A 1127 27.28 36.26 2.02
N SER A 1128 28.59 36.50 1.99
CA SER A 1128 29.19 37.83 2.09
C SER A 1128 29.93 38.15 0.79
N SER A 1129 29.21 38.71 -0.19
CA SER A 1129 29.83 39.32 -1.39
C SER A 1129 30.52 40.66 -1.11
N ASP A 1130 30.66 41.07 0.16
CA ASP A 1130 31.37 42.28 0.57
C ASP A 1130 32.39 41.92 1.64
N LEU A 1131 33.55 41.43 1.22
CA LEU A 1131 34.85 41.57 1.92
C LEU A 1131 35.94 41.02 0.99
N ALA A 1132 36.35 41.84 0.03
CA ALA A 1132 37.73 41.77 -0.43
C ALA A 1132 38.64 42.07 0.77
N TRP A 1133 39.77 41.37 0.87
CA TRP A 1133 40.81 41.47 1.91
C TRP A 1133 40.59 40.64 3.18
N VAL A 1134 40.83 39.32 3.11
CA VAL A 1134 41.79 38.60 3.98
C VAL A 1134 42.25 37.34 3.22
N GLN A 1135 43.42 37.40 2.58
CA GLN A 1135 44.25 36.23 2.36
C GLN A 1135 45.05 35.99 3.65
N ASP A 1136 45.34 34.72 3.92
CA ASP A 1136 46.11 34.17 5.03
C ASP A 1136 45.33 33.98 6.34
N ILE A 1137 45.02 32.71 6.63
CA ILE A 1137 45.55 31.96 7.79
C ILE A 1137 45.14 30.48 7.59
N ASP A 1138 46.12 29.68 7.15
CA ASP A 1138 46.20 28.26 7.48
C ASP A 1138 46.76 28.18 8.92
N ASP A 1139 45.95 27.73 9.87
CA ASP A 1139 46.33 26.93 11.06
C ASP A 1139 45.06 26.48 11.84
#